data_AF-A0A1I7U9H8-F1
#
_entry.id   AF-A0A1I7U9H8-F1
#
_cell.length_a   1.000
_cell.length_b   1.000
_cell.length_c   1.000
_cell.angle_alpha   90.00
_cell.angle_beta   90.00
_cell.angle_gamma   90.00
#
_symmetry.space_group_name_H-M   'P 1'
#
loop_
_entity.id
_entity.type
_entity.pdbx_description
1 polymer ?
#
loop_
_entity_poly.entity_id
_entity_poly.type
_entity_poly.pdbx_seq_one_letter_code
_entity_poly.pdbx_strand_id
1 'polypeptide(L)'
;MPFQLFSLPQHAYTKIINSMNPCELFFTSLCSQNAYSIIKMHRRKIKNSRICTRGNFEIEVWLYGKYLKFRQSSEIPNRKLRRMAIDGNSIRYELEDDDVFITYWTEPIEGTMKLIEHISYLFDVKVEQMDIYCNSGERLMLWVQRHQSRLEKAKFLSHKNRKNRFPLETLTNLIEVCKAESIVVDAFTTKSLQPFNKKCNFLEISIGSRLTIEHLMALDCVGIVAADRHNFTSKEMNRFFKHWMSGGSPRLTLLKVHMNDFNEPKVLDGINVKWNENTVHIRTHQKDSTYPFEEFFEIQGATNGMTAGFKFLRGTLYFGVWPCFVPLSLFRLPHLASMEIINAMDTTEQLLTSLCSRRAFSVIKSLRRGPNDITMKASDGTLVISDGGVELISHQTATESHEMEKMTVNGHSTAYSYIKKKRTINTFWEEPVIGTKELIEHVGNLFGTRVDTLIVENDSGTELLKSVQRRQGSLRMVSVTSIGSMENRFEPEDVKNIIMECESETIQIEALHSTPFEIRNLHKRFKVFKCLSGTWITVDNLLTLDCIQITVKEKKFTCAEMNRFIKHWVNGGSPRLRILRVPVTEQNMEELFEGINAQWNMTKLIFINRQRYIGFFEILRRDGRSADFRFFSNTFWFACTN
;
A
#
# COMPACT_ATOMS: atom_id res chain seq x y z
N MET A 1 -36.43 -23.62 -46.45
CA MET A 1 -37.02 -22.27 -46.57
C MET A 1 -36.04 -21.26 -45.98
N PRO A 2 -35.81 -20.10 -46.61
CA PRO A 2 -35.00 -19.04 -46.01
C PRO A 2 -35.69 -18.56 -44.73
N PHE A 3 -34.94 -18.53 -43.63
CA PHE A 3 -35.43 -18.03 -42.34
C PHE A 3 -35.67 -16.52 -42.51
N GLN A 4 -36.93 -16.07 -42.49
CA GLN A 4 -37.32 -14.70 -42.88
C GLN A 4 -36.57 -13.61 -42.10
N LEU A 5 -36.14 -13.90 -40.87
CA LEU A 5 -35.29 -13.02 -40.06
C LEU A 5 -34.03 -12.57 -40.81
N PHE A 6 -33.40 -13.45 -41.59
CA PHE A 6 -32.16 -13.15 -42.33
C PHE A 6 -32.42 -12.58 -43.74
N SER A 7 -33.69 -12.35 -44.08
CA SER A 7 -34.07 -11.54 -45.26
C SER A 7 -34.11 -10.04 -44.91
N LEU A 8 -33.97 -9.68 -43.63
CA LEU A 8 -33.86 -8.28 -43.18
C LEU A 8 -32.47 -7.70 -43.47
N PRO A 9 -32.32 -6.36 -43.55
CA PRO A 9 -31.01 -5.72 -43.63
C PRO A 9 -30.11 -6.13 -42.46
N GLN A 10 -28.80 -6.23 -42.71
CA GLN A 10 -27.81 -6.70 -41.72
C GLN A 10 -27.89 -6.02 -40.37
N HIS A 11 -28.08 -4.70 -40.36
CA HIS A 11 -28.22 -3.94 -39.12
C HIS A 11 -29.43 -4.39 -38.29
N ALA A 12 -30.56 -4.70 -38.94
CA ALA A 12 -31.79 -5.11 -38.28
C ALA A 12 -31.67 -6.49 -37.64
N TYR A 13 -31.22 -7.52 -38.39
CA TYR A 13 -31.06 -8.85 -37.79
C TYR A 13 -29.94 -8.89 -36.75
N THR A 14 -28.87 -8.08 -36.90
CA THR A 14 -27.80 -7.99 -35.90
C THR A 14 -28.34 -7.45 -34.57
N LYS A 15 -29.25 -6.47 -34.62
CA LYS A 15 -29.90 -5.94 -33.41
C LYS A 15 -30.77 -7.01 -32.74
N ILE A 16 -31.51 -7.80 -33.54
CA ILE A 16 -32.37 -8.89 -33.04
C ILE A 16 -31.54 -10.02 -32.41
N ILE A 17 -30.47 -10.48 -33.08
CA ILE A 17 -29.54 -11.49 -32.54
C ILE A 17 -28.99 -11.01 -31.19
N ASN A 18 -28.69 -9.73 -31.06
CA ASN A 18 -28.14 -9.16 -29.83
C ASN A 18 -29.17 -8.85 -28.74
N SER A 19 -30.47 -8.98 -29.03
CA SER A 19 -31.54 -8.98 -28.03
C SER A 19 -31.99 -10.38 -27.60
N MET A 20 -31.64 -11.41 -28.38
CA MET A 20 -31.98 -12.80 -28.06
C MET A 20 -31.22 -13.30 -26.83
N ASN A 21 -31.90 -14.08 -26.01
CA ASN A 21 -31.30 -14.80 -24.90
C ASN A 21 -30.52 -16.05 -25.39
N PRO A 22 -29.69 -16.69 -24.53
CA PRO A 22 -28.89 -17.84 -24.96
C PRO A 22 -29.71 -19.02 -25.50
N CYS A 23 -30.88 -19.32 -24.93
CA CYS A 23 -31.78 -20.38 -25.42
C CYS A 23 -32.24 -20.07 -26.86
N GLU A 24 -32.68 -18.84 -27.10
CA GLU A 24 -33.15 -18.38 -28.41
C GLU A 24 -32.04 -18.42 -29.44
N LEU A 25 -30.83 -17.99 -29.08
CA LEU A 25 -29.65 -18.08 -29.94
C LEU A 25 -29.30 -19.53 -30.26
N PHE A 26 -29.33 -20.42 -29.26
CA PHE A 26 -29.08 -21.84 -29.45
C PHE A 26 -30.11 -22.46 -30.41
N PHE A 27 -31.42 -22.32 -30.16
CA PHE A 27 -32.42 -22.91 -31.05
C PHE A 27 -32.43 -22.30 -32.45
N THR A 28 -32.24 -20.99 -32.56
CA THR A 28 -32.17 -20.33 -33.88
C THR A 28 -30.97 -20.83 -34.68
N SER A 29 -29.85 -21.15 -34.01
CA SER A 29 -28.68 -21.75 -34.65
C SER A 29 -28.95 -23.14 -35.24
N LEU A 30 -29.91 -23.89 -34.70
CA LEU A 30 -30.28 -25.23 -35.18
C LEU A 30 -31.23 -25.19 -36.39
N CYS A 31 -31.77 -24.03 -36.77
CA CYS A 31 -32.73 -23.93 -37.86
C CYS A 31 -32.11 -24.12 -39.26
N SER A 32 -30.84 -23.72 -39.44
CA SER A 32 -30.08 -23.96 -40.69
C SER A 32 -28.60 -23.65 -40.51
N GLN A 33 -27.74 -24.17 -41.40
CA GLN A 33 -26.31 -23.84 -41.43
C GLN A 33 -26.06 -22.33 -41.66
N ASN A 34 -26.95 -21.67 -42.41
CA ASN A 34 -26.89 -20.23 -42.61
C ASN A 34 -27.20 -19.48 -41.30
N ALA A 35 -28.26 -19.88 -40.59
CA ALA A 35 -28.62 -19.31 -39.29
C ALA A 35 -27.47 -19.43 -38.28
N TYR A 36 -26.86 -20.61 -38.22
CA TYR A 36 -25.67 -20.87 -37.41
C TYR A 36 -24.55 -19.88 -37.70
N SER A 37 -24.19 -19.73 -38.98
CA SER A 37 -23.08 -18.88 -39.43
C SER A 37 -23.35 -17.39 -39.13
N ILE A 38 -24.58 -16.93 -39.37
CA ILE A 38 -24.98 -15.54 -39.11
C ILE A 38 -24.95 -15.23 -37.60
N ILE A 39 -25.52 -16.11 -36.77
CA ILE A 39 -25.50 -15.92 -35.31
C ILE A 39 -24.07 -15.86 -34.80
N LYS A 40 -23.23 -16.79 -35.24
CA LYS A 40 -21.82 -16.84 -34.84
C LYS A 40 -21.08 -15.54 -35.20
N MET A 41 -21.34 -14.98 -36.39
CA MET A 41 -20.65 -13.79 -36.89
C MET A 41 -21.13 -12.48 -36.23
N HIS A 42 -22.42 -12.37 -35.92
CA HIS A 42 -23.04 -11.10 -35.54
C HIS A 42 -23.46 -10.98 -34.07
N ARG A 43 -23.41 -12.08 -33.31
CA ARG A 43 -23.62 -12.02 -31.86
C ARG A 43 -22.55 -11.16 -31.17
N ARG A 44 -22.92 -10.53 -30.08
CA ARG A 44 -21.99 -9.84 -29.18
C ARG A 44 -20.99 -10.83 -28.58
N LYS A 45 -19.76 -10.36 -28.36
CA LYS A 45 -18.77 -11.09 -27.56
C LYS A 45 -19.28 -11.27 -26.14
N ILE A 46 -19.14 -12.47 -25.62
CA ILE A 46 -19.63 -12.84 -24.28
C ILE A 46 -18.46 -12.69 -23.32
N LYS A 47 -18.68 -11.96 -22.22
CA LYS A 47 -17.75 -11.92 -21.09
C LYS A 47 -18.25 -12.90 -20.03
N ASN A 48 -17.33 -13.57 -19.33
CA ASN A 48 -17.63 -14.52 -18.25
C ASN A 48 -18.50 -15.72 -18.70
N SER A 49 -18.27 -16.24 -19.91
CA SER A 49 -18.90 -17.47 -20.39
C SER A 49 -18.09 -18.70 -20.03
N ARG A 50 -18.78 -19.78 -19.64
CA ARG A 50 -18.13 -21.05 -19.29
C ARG A 50 -19.02 -22.25 -19.52
N ILE A 51 -18.41 -23.39 -19.81
CA ILE A 51 -19.06 -24.71 -19.78
C ILE A 51 -18.56 -25.48 -18.56
N CYS A 52 -19.49 -26.08 -17.81
CA CYS A 52 -19.21 -27.00 -16.72
C CYS A 52 -19.83 -28.37 -17.03
N THR A 53 -19.09 -29.47 -16.85
CA THR A 53 -19.67 -30.82 -16.98
C THR A 53 -19.96 -31.43 -15.61
N ARG A 54 -21.04 -32.21 -15.53
CA ARG A 54 -21.46 -32.98 -14.36
C ARG A 54 -21.51 -34.46 -14.74
N GLY A 55 -20.42 -35.17 -14.52
CA GLY A 55 -20.24 -36.51 -15.05
C GLY A 55 -20.21 -36.51 -16.58
N ASN A 56 -20.74 -37.56 -17.19
CA ASN A 56 -20.74 -37.74 -18.64
C ASN A 56 -21.98 -37.25 -19.38
N PHE A 57 -23.03 -36.88 -18.65
CA PHE A 57 -24.39 -36.80 -19.19
C PHE A 57 -25.07 -35.49 -18.82
N GLU A 58 -24.34 -34.53 -18.25
CA GLU A 58 -24.90 -33.23 -17.94
C GLU A 58 -23.89 -32.12 -18.21
N ILE A 59 -24.37 -31.05 -18.84
CA ILE A 59 -23.61 -29.85 -19.21
C ILE A 59 -24.36 -28.63 -18.71
N GLU A 60 -23.67 -27.75 -18.00
CA GLU A 60 -24.14 -26.44 -17.59
C GLU A 60 -23.37 -25.38 -18.38
N VAL A 61 -24.08 -24.50 -19.09
CA VAL A 61 -23.50 -23.48 -19.97
C VAL A 61 -23.91 -22.11 -19.47
N TRP A 62 -22.95 -21.33 -19.01
CA TRP A 62 -23.19 -19.98 -18.49
C TRP A 62 -22.92 -18.96 -19.59
N LEU A 63 -23.94 -18.22 -20.00
CA LEU A 63 -23.89 -17.24 -21.10
C LEU A 63 -24.73 -16.01 -20.73
N TYR A 64 -24.18 -14.80 -20.90
CA TYR A 64 -24.90 -13.54 -20.67
C TYR A 64 -25.57 -13.42 -19.28
N GLY A 65 -25.00 -14.04 -18.24
CA GLY A 65 -25.59 -14.06 -16.89
C GLY A 65 -26.77 -15.02 -16.71
N LYS A 66 -27.13 -15.80 -17.73
CA LYS A 66 -28.07 -16.92 -17.66
C LYS A 66 -27.33 -18.25 -17.73
N TYR A 67 -27.99 -19.33 -17.32
CA TYR A 67 -27.45 -20.69 -17.45
C TYR A 67 -28.37 -21.55 -18.32
N LEU A 68 -27.79 -22.39 -19.16
CA LEU A 68 -28.48 -23.47 -19.87
C LEU A 68 -28.02 -24.79 -19.30
N LYS A 69 -28.94 -25.72 -19.06
CA LYS A 69 -28.61 -27.03 -18.50
C LYS A 69 -29.08 -28.13 -19.44
N PHE A 70 -28.16 -28.93 -19.96
CA PHE A 70 -28.48 -30.06 -20.82
C PHE A 70 -28.22 -31.36 -20.08
N ARG A 71 -29.23 -32.23 -19.99
CA ARG A 71 -29.10 -33.62 -19.53
C ARG A 71 -29.25 -34.57 -20.71
N GLN A 72 -28.37 -35.55 -20.80
CA GLN A 72 -28.35 -36.56 -21.85
C GLN A 72 -28.88 -37.88 -21.27
N SER A 73 -29.85 -38.50 -21.95
CA SER A 73 -30.43 -39.78 -21.54
C SER A 73 -30.54 -40.75 -22.71
N SER A 74 -30.40 -42.04 -22.45
CA SER A 74 -30.74 -43.11 -23.40
C SER A 74 -32.18 -43.61 -23.23
N GLU A 75 -32.83 -43.27 -22.12
CA GLU A 75 -34.18 -43.72 -21.79
C GLU A 75 -35.21 -42.76 -22.39
N ILE A 76 -35.83 -43.20 -23.49
CA ILE A 76 -36.83 -42.39 -24.19
C ILE A 76 -38.21 -42.60 -23.52
N PRO A 77 -38.84 -41.55 -22.95
CA PRO A 77 -40.14 -41.69 -22.34
C PRO A 77 -41.23 -42.00 -23.38
N ASN A 78 -42.26 -42.72 -22.95
CA ASN A 78 -43.39 -43.09 -23.80
C ASN A 78 -44.38 -41.92 -23.97
N ARG A 79 -43.92 -40.81 -24.57
CA ARG A 79 -44.71 -39.63 -24.91
C ARG A 79 -44.19 -38.96 -26.18
N LYS A 80 -44.96 -38.02 -26.75
CA LYS A 80 -44.54 -37.29 -27.95
C LYS A 80 -43.46 -36.26 -27.61
N LEU A 81 -42.26 -36.45 -28.17
CA LEU A 81 -41.10 -35.58 -27.96
C LEU A 81 -40.85 -34.64 -29.13
N ARG A 82 -40.21 -33.50 -28.87
CA ARG A 82 -39.74 -32.57 -29.90
C ARG A 82 -38.48 -33.14 -30.57
N ARG A 83 -38.16 -32.66 -31.78
CA ARG A 83 -36.95 -33.06 -32.52
C ARG A 83 -36.10 -31.85 -32.84
N MET A 84 -34.79 -31.99 -32.76
CA MET A 84 -33.81 -31.01 -33.21
C MET A 84 -32.67 -31.70 -33.97
N ALA A 85 -31.99 -30.97 -34.84
CA ALA A 85 -30.86 -31.48 -35.60
C ALA A 85 -29.56 -30.86 -35.08
N ILE A 86 -28.62 -31.68 -34.62
CA ILE A 86 -27.27 -31.26 -34.21
C ILE A 86 -26.27 -32.01 -35.08
N ASP A 87 -25.40 -31.30 -35.80
CA ASP A 87 -24.44 -31.87 -36.78
C ASP A 87 -25.11 -32.84 -37.79
N GLY A 88 -26.32 -32.51 -38.25
CA GLY A 88 -27.08 -33.35 -39.18
C GLY A 88 -27.77 -34.56 -38.53
N ASN A 89 -27.56 -34.82 -37.24
CA ASN A 89 -28.24 -35.89 -36.51
C ASN A 89 -29.56 -35.40 -35.91
N SER A 90 -30.68 -36.01 -36.30
CA SER A 90 -31.99 -35.72 -35.72
C SER A 90 -32.15 -36.44 -34.38
N ILE A 91 -32.17 -35.68 -33.29
CA ILE A 91 -32.34 -36.18 -31.92
C ILE A 91 -33.69 -35.76 -31.33
N ARG A 92 -34.17 -36.51 -30.34
CA ARG A 92 -35.37 -36.16 -29.57
C ARG A 92 -34.95 -35.31 -28.36
N TYR A 93 -35.81 -34.39 -27.96
CA TYR A 93 -35.60 -33.61 -26.75
C TYR A 93 -36.92 -33.16 -26.11
N GLU A 94 -36.84 -32.76 -24.85
CA GLU A 94 -37.90 -32.08 -24.12
C GLU A 94 -37.33 -30.98 -23.22
N LEU A 95 -38.21 -30.08 -22.80
CA LEU A 95 -37.93 -29.01 -21.86
C LEU A 95 -38.55 -29.41 -20.53
N GLU A 96 -37.73 -29.60 -19.51
CA GLU A 96 -38.20 -29.82 -18.14
C GLU A 96 -38.58 -28.47 -17.49
N ASP A 97 -37.82 -27.43 -17.82
CA ASP A 97 -38.01 -26.03 -17.41
C ASP A 97 -37.47 -25.12 -18.53
N ASP A 98 -37.64 -23.80 -18.43
CA ASP A 98 -37.24 -22.82 -19.45
C ASP A 98 -35.74 -22.92 -19.84
N ASP A 99 -34.90 -23.33 -18.90
CA ASP A 99 -33.44 -23.41 -19.03
C ASP A 99 -32.88 -24.85 -18.90
N VAL A 100 -33.75 -25.87 -18.75
CA VAL A 100 -33.35 -27.28 -18.55
C VAL A 100 -33.83 -28.18 -19.69
N PHE A 101 -32.89 -28.69 -20.45
CA PHE A 101 -33.10 -29.51 -21.64
C PHE A 101 -32.77 -30.97 -21.35
N ILE A 102 -33.68 -31.87 -21.65
CA ILE A 102 -33.39 -33.31 -21.69
C ILE A 102 -33.28 -33.72 -23.14
N THR A 103 -32.12 -34.26 -23.52
CA THR A 103 -31.79 -34.68 -24.88
C THR A 103 -31.57 -36.19 -24.91
N TYR A 104 -32.14 -36.86 -25.90
CA TYR A 104 -32.12 -38.32 -25.97
C TYR A 104 -31.16 -38.81 -27.05
N TRP A 105 -30.21 -39.64 -26.62
CA TRP A 105 -29.11 -40.15 -27.45
C TRP A 105 -28.95 -41.64 -27.23
N THR A 106 -28.59 -42.39 -28.27
CA THR A 106 -28.25 -43.81 -28.12
C THR A 106 -27.11 -44.01 -27.13
N GLU A 107 -26.06 -43.19 -27.23
CA GLU A 107 -25.00 -43.06 -26.23
C GLU A 107 -25.01 -41.65 -25.64
N PRO A 108 -25.44 -41.44 -24.38
CA PRO A 108 -25.51 -40.12 -23.76
C PRO A 108 -24.20 -39.32 -23.83
N ILE A 109 -23.05 -39.99 -23.68
CA ILE A 109 -21.73 -39.36 -23.74
C ILE A 109 -21.39 -38.78 -25.12
N GLU A 110 -21.84 -39.41 -26.21
CA GLU A 110 -21.70 -38.86 -27.57
C GLU A 110 -22.51 -37.57 -27.69
N GLY A 111 -23.72 -37.57 -27.14
CA GLY A 111 -24.55 -36.38 -27.06
C GLY A 111 -23.87 -35.23 -26.32
N THR A 112 -23.21 -35.54 -25.20
CA THR A 112 -22.45 -34.58 -24.41
C THR A 112 -21.30 -33.98 -25.22
N MET A 113 -20.49 -34.81 -25.88
CA MET A 113 -19.37 -34.33 -26.71
C MET A 113 -19.89 -33.47 -27.87
N LYS A 114 -20.93 -33.89 -28.56
CA LYS A 114 -21.56 -33.15 -29.67
C LYS A 114 -22.13 -31.80 -29.23
N LEU A 115 -22.79 -31.75 -28.07
CA LEU A 115 -23.30 -30.50 -27.51
C LEU A 115 -22.16 -29.55 -27.11
N ILE A 116 -21.10 -30.07 -26.48
CA ILE A 116 -19.91 -29.27 -26.17
C ILE A 116 -19.30 -28.70 -27.46
N GLU A 117 -19.11 -29.50 -28.51
CA GLU A 117 -18.59 -29.05 -29.81
C GLU A 117 -19.43 -27.92 -30.40
N HIS A 118 -20.75 -28.15 -30.53
CA HIS A 118 -21.68 -27.19 -31.13
C HIS A 118 -21.69 -25.86 -30.37
N ILE A 119 -21.83 -25.93 -29.04
CA ILE A 119 -21.94 -24.76 -28.16
C ILE A 119 -20.60 -24.02 -28.08
N SER A 120 -19.49 -24.74 -27.98
CA SER A 120 -18.15 -24.12 -27.96
C SER A 120 -17.89 -23.35 -29.25
N TYR A 121 -18.22 -23.94 -30.41
CA TYR A 121 -18.01 -23.29 -31.71
C TYR A 121 -18.99 -22.12 -31.93
N LEU A 122 -20.22 -22.22 -31.43
CA LEU A 122 -21.24 -21.19 -31.60
C LEU A 122 -20.92 -19.96 -30.75
N PHE A 123 -20.62 -20.19 -29.46
CA PHE A 123 -20.48 -19.13 -28.46
C PHE A 123 -19.03 -18.74 -28.13
N ASP A 124 -18.03 -19.39 -28.75
CA ASP A 124 -16.60 -19.16 -28.48
C ASP A 124 -16.30 -19.33 -26.98
N VAL A 125 -16.81 -20.43 -26.42
CA VAL A 125 -16.72 -20.78 -25.01
C VAL A 125 -15.99 -22.12 -24.87
N LYS A 126 -15.34 -22.33 -23.73
CA LYS A 126 -14.55 -23.52 -23.43
C LYS A 126 -15.07 -24.22 -22.18
N VAL A 127 -14.64 -25.46 -21.95
CA VAL A 127 -14.93 -26.16 -20.70
C VAL A 127 -14.01 -25.63 -19.63
N GLU A 128 -14.59 -24.94 -18.65
CA GLU A 128 -13.88 -24.34 -17.52
C GLU A 128 -13.75 -25.35 -16.38
N GLN A 129 -14.82 -26.11 -16.12
CA GLN A 129 -14.87 -27.08 -15.03
C GLN A 129 -15.39 -28.44 -15.49
N MET A 130 -14.81 -29.51 -14.96
CA MET A 130 -15.33 -30.87 -15.09
C MET A 130 -15.50 -31.53 -13.73
N ASP A 131 -16.68 -32.08 -13.48
CA ASP A 131 -16.91 -33.06 -12.43
C ASP A 131 -16.86 -34.47 -13.06
N ILE A 132 -15.92 -35.30 -12.62
CA ILE A 132 -15.70 -36.66 -13.08
C ILE A 132 -16.17 -37.61 -11.98
N TYR A 133 -17.20 -38.41 -12.27
CA TYR A 133 -17.72 -39.40 -11.33
C TYR A 133 -17.03 -40.75 -11.50
N CYS A 134 -16.92 -41.53 -10.43
CA CYS A 134 -16.26 -42.85 -10.47
C CYS A 134 -16.89 -43.84 -11.47
N ASN A 135 -18.16 -43.65 -11.81
CA ASN A 135 -18.91 -44.43 -12.79
C ASN A 135 -18.98 -43.78 -14.18
N SER A 136 -18.33 -42.63 -14.39
CA SER A 136 -18.26 -41.95 -15.69
C SER A 136 -17.15 -42.53 -16.59
N GLY A 137 -16.21 -43.30 -16.06
CA GLY A 137 -15.03 -43.71 -16.86
C GLY A 137 -14.22 -42.49 -17.33
N GLU A 138 -13.36 -42.68 -18.34
CA GLU A 138 -12.33 -41.72 -18.73
C GLU A 138 -12.59 -40.96 -20.05
N ARG A 139 -13.53 -41.46 -20.88
CA ARG A 139 -13.68 -41.05 -22.29
C ARG A 139 -13.90 -39.54 -22.46
N LEU A 140 -14.83 -38.94 -21.72
CA LEU A 140 -15.14 -37.51 -21.85
C LEU A 140 -13.98 -36.62 -21.40
N MET A 141 -13.32 -36.95 -20.28
CA MET A 141 -12.18 -36.19 -19.76
C MET A 141 -10.99 -36.24 -20.73
N LEU A 142 -10.66 -37.42 -21.24
CA LEU A 142 -9.59 -37.58 -22.23
C LEU A 142 -9.93 -36.86 -23.53
N TRP A 143 -11.19 -36.90 -23.98
CA TRP A 143 -11.64 -36.14 -25.14
C TRP A 143 -11.49 -34.62 -24.91
N VAL A 144 -11.93 -34.10 -23.77
CA VAL A 144 -11.77 -32.67 -23.42
C VAL A 144 -10.30 -32.27 -23.41
N GLN A 145 -9.43 -33.02 -22.73
CA GLN A 145 -7.98 -32.72 -22.62
C GLN A 145 -7.24 -32.79 -23.97
N ARG A 146 -7.78 -33.51 -24.98
CA ARG A 146 -7.25 -33.52 -26.35
C ARG A 146 -7.67 -32.28 -27.15
N HIS A 147 -8.88 -31.76 -26.91
CA HIS A 147 -9.45 -30.64 -27.67
C HIS A 147 -9.13 -29.26 -27.07
N GLN A 148 -8.75 -29.20 -25.78
CA GLN A 148 -8.30 -27.97 -25.15
C GLN A 148 -7.20 -28.22 -24.12
N SER A 149 -6.26 -27.28 -24.03
CA SER A 149 -5.11 -27.36 -23.12
C SER A 149 -5.37 -26.79 -21.74
N ARG A 150 -6.36 -25.88 -21.61
CA ARG A 150 -6.63 -25.13 -20.39
C ARG A 150 -7.97 -25.57 -19.80
N LEU A 151 -7.92 -26.10 -18.58
CA LEU A 151 -9.07 -26.39 -17.74
C LEU A 151 -8.85 -25.66 -16.42
N GLU A 152 -9.84 -24.92 -15.91
CA GLU A 152 -9.68 -24.21 -14.64
C GLU A 152 -9.80 -25.21 -13.47
N LYS A 153 -10.79 -26.09 -13.52
CA LYS A 153 -11.07 -27.01 -12.41
C LYS A 153 -11.48 -28.42 -12.84
N ALA A 154 -10.88 -29.44 -12.23
CA ALA A 154 -11.30 -30.83 -12.34
C ALA A 154 -11.63 -31.39 -10.95
N LYS A 155 -12.80 -32.01 -10.80
CA LYS A 155 -13.24 -32.64 -9.55
C LYS A 155 -13.49 -34.13 -9.77
N PHE A 156 -12.76 -34.99 -9.08
CA PHE A 156 -12.99 -36.43 -9.03
C PHE A 156 -13.88 -36.75 -7.85
N LEU A 157 -15.05 -37.34 -8.10
CA LEU A 157 -16.12 -37.47 -7.11
C LEU A 157 -16.63 -38.91 -7.03
N SER A 158 -16.75 -39.44 -5.81
CA SER A 158 -17.44 -40.72 -5.55
C SER A 158 -18.82 -40.54 -4.91
N HIS A 159 -19.41 -39.34 -5.02
CA HIS A 159 -20.69 -38.95 -4.41
C HIS A 159 -20.79 -39.23 -2.91
N LYS A 160 -19.65 -39.20 -2.19
CA LYS A 160 -19.56 -39.53 -0.77
C LYS A 160 -20.09 -40.93 -0.41
N ASN A 161 -20.19 -41.84 -1.37
CA ASN A 161 -20.66 -43.21 -1.15
C ASN A 161 -19.48 -44.19 -1.18
N ARG A 162 -19.22 -44.91 -0.08
CA ARG A 162 -18.12 -45.89 0.03
C ARG A 162 -18.22 -47.08 -0.93
N LYS A 163 -19.40 -47.35 -1.49
CA LYS A 163 -19.59 -48.39 -2.52
C LYS A 163 -19.11 -47.92 -3.90
N ASN A 164 -19.14 -46.62 -4.13
CA ASN A 164 -18.66 -45.97 -5.34
C ASN A 164 -17.17 -45.69 -5.18
N ARG A 165 -16.32 -46.39 -5.94
CA ARG A 165 -14.86 -46.25 -5.84
C ARG A 165 -14.23 -46.11 -7.20
N PHE A 166 -13.21 -45.27 -7.30
CA PHE A 166 -12.34 -45.31 -8.47
C PHE A 166 -11.39 -46.50 -8.37
N PRO A 167 -11.18 -47.25 -9.46
CA PRO A 167 -9.97 -48.05 -9.61
C PRO A 167 -8.75 -47.13 -9.48
N LEU A 168 -7.76 -47.54 -8.67
CA LEU A 168 -6.57 -46.73 -8.38
C LEU A 168 -5.85 -46.30 -9.67
N GLU A 169 -5.57 -47.24 -10.57
CA GLU A 169 -4.85 -46.98 -11.82
C GLU A 169 -5.59 -45.95 -12.69
N THR A 170 -6.91 -46.06 -12.79
CA THR A 170 -7.74 -45.10 -13.53
C THR A 170 -7.65 -43.69 -12.93
N LEU A 171 -7.76 -43.56 -11.61
CA LEU A 171 -7.68 -42.24 -10.97
C LEU A 171 -6.29 -41.61 -11.11
N THR A 172 -5.23 -42.39 -10.90
CA THR A 172 -3.85 -41.91 -11.07
C THR A 172 -3.61 -41.45 -12.50
N ASN A 173 -3.96 -42.26 -13.50
CA ASN A 173 -3.82 -41.91 -14.91
C ASN A 173 -4.61 -40.63 -15.26
N LEU A 174 -5.84 -40.50 -14.77
CA LEU A 174 -6.65 -39.31 -14.99
C LEU A 174 -6.03 -38.06 -14.35
N ILE A 175 -5.51 -38.15 -13.13
CA ILE A 175 -4.83 -37.04 -12.45
C ILE A 175 -3.56 -36.65 -13.20
N GLU A 176 -2.77 -37.62 -13.66
CA GLU A 176 -1.53 -37.38 -14.42
C GLU A 176 -1.81 -36.67 -15.75
N VAL A 177 -2.83 -37.11 -16.51
CA VAL A 177 -3.21 -36.49 -17.79
C VAL A 177 -3.91 -35.14 -17.60
N CYS A 178 -4.55 -34.89 -16.46
CA CYS A 178 -5.35 -33.69 -16.21
C CYS A 178 -4.51 -32.40 -16.17
N LYS A 179 -4.66 -31.49 -17.14
CA LYS A 179 -3.96 -30.20 -17.16
C LYS A 179 -4.73 -29.06 -16.48
N ALA A 180 -5.51 -29.36 -15.44
CA ALA A 180 -6.31 -28.36 -14.74
C ALA A 180 -5.46 -27.46 -13.82
N GLU A 181 -5.85 -26.18 -13.69
CA GLU A 181 -5.26 -25.27 -12.70
C GLU A 181 -5.59 -25.72 -11.26
N SER A 182 -6.82 -26.18 -11.03
CA SER A 182 -7.31 -26.72 -9.76
C SER A 182 -7.77 -28.18 -9.92
N ILE A 183 -7.26 -29.06 -9.06
CA ILE A 183 -7.66 -30.46 -8.99
C ILE A 183 -8.24 -30.73 -7.60
N VAL A 184 -9.44 -31.31 -7.56
CA VAL A 184 -10.11 -31.74 -6.33
C VAL A 184 -10.35 -33.25 -6.42
N VAL A 185 -9.91 -34.00 -5.43
CA VAL A 185 -10.15 -35.44 -5.29
C VAL A 185 -10.99 -35.66 -4.03
N ASP A 186 -12.29 -35.83 -4.23
CA ASP A 186 -13.26 -36.15 -3.19
C ASP A 186 -13.87 -37.53 -3.51
N ALA A 187 -13.00 -38.54 -3.44
CA ALA A 187 -13.27 -39.86 -3.99
C ALA A 187 -12.59 -41.01 -3.23
N PHE A 188 -13.37 -42.06 -2.94
CA PHE A 188 -12.83 -43.32 -2.44
C PHE A 188 -12.07 -44.09 -3.53
N THR A 189 -10.91 -44.63 -3.19
CA THR A 189 -10.14 -45.54 -4.04
C THR A 189 -10.20 -46.99 -3.53
N THR A 190 -9.88 -47.95 -4.40
CA THR A 190 -9.76 -49.36 -4.02
C THR A 190 -8.51 -49.66 -3.19
N LYS A 191 -7.44 -48.87 -3.36
CA LYS A 191 -6.13 -48.96 -2.67
C LYS A 191 -5.57 -47.54 -2.42
N SER A 192 -4.59 -47.41 -1.53
CA SER A 192 -3.91 -46.14 -1.27
C SER A 192 -3.25 -45.57 -2.53
N LEU A 193 -3.31 -44.25 -2.71
CA LEU A 193 -2.64 -43.55 -3.79
C LEU A 193 -1.12 -43.76 -3.70
N GLN A 194 -0.50 -44.01 -4.85
CA GLN A 194 0.96 -44.05 -4.98
C GLN A 194 1.48 -42.64 -5.24
N PRO A 195 2.71 -42.30 -4.77
CA PRO A 195 3.31 -41.00 -5.03
C PRO A 195 3.33 -40.67 -6.52
N PHE A 196 2.79 -39.51 -6.88
CA PHE A 196 2.80 -38.98 -8.23
C PHE A 196 3.34 -37.56 -8.22
N ASN A 197 4.00 -37.17 -9.32
CA ASN A 197 4.45 -35.80 -9.50
C ASN A 197 3.38 -35.03 -10.26
N LYS A 198 2.85 -33.96 -9.64
CA LYS A 198 1.89 -33.09 -10.30
C LYS A 198 2.20 -31.63 -10.06
N LYS A 199 2.19 -30.89 -11.17
CA LYS A 199 2.20 -29.43 -11.18
C LYS A 199 0.79 -28.90 -11.41
N CYS A 200 0.24 -28.17 -10.45
CA CYS A 200 -1.00 -27.40 -10.61
C CYS A 200 -0.97 -26.14 -9.72
N ASN A 201 -2.02 -25.32 -9.72
CA ASN A 201 -2.12 -24.19 -8.78
C ASN A 201 -2.71 -24.67 -7.46
N PHE A 202 -3.75 -25.51 -7.50
CA PHE A 202 -4.43 -25.98 -6.29
C PHE A 202 -4.73 -27.47 -6.34
N LEU A 203 -4.38 -28.18 -5.27
CA LEU A 203 -4.77 -29.56 -5.06
C LEU A 203 -5.54 -29.70 -3.74
N GLU A 204 -6.74 -30.26 -3.81
CA GLU A 204 -7.55 -30.61 -2.66
C GLU A 204 -7.84 -32.11 -2.64
N ILE A 205 -7.61 -32.76 -1.51
CA ILE A 205 -7.92 -34.18 -1.31
C ILE A 205 -8.74 -34.31 -0.03
N SER A 206 -10.01 -34.70 -0.19
CA SER A 206 -11.03 -34.61 0.87
C SER A 206 -11.39 -35.93 1.51
N ILE A 207 -11.68 -36.97 0.73
CA ILE A 207 -12.23 -38.23 1.25
C ILE A 207 -11.59 -39.42 0.53
N GLY A 208 -11.15 -40.42 1.29
CA GLY A 208 -10.92 -41.77 0.80
C GLY A 208 -9.67 -41.96 -0.05
N SER A 209 -8.79 -40.96 -0.04
CA SER A 209 -7.58 -40.84 -0.83
C SER A 209 -6.48 -40.31 0.10
N ARG A 210 -5.91 -41.17 0.94
CA ARG A 210 -4.94 -40.77 1.97
C ARG A 210 -3.64 -40.28 1.32
N LEU A 211 -3.24 -39.03 1.61
CA LEU A 211 -1.93 -38.50 1.20
C LEU A 211 -0.85 -38.97 2.18
N THR A 212 0.33 -39.26 1.66
CA THR A 212 1.53 -39.52 2.46
C THR A 212 2.48 -38.32 2.39
N ILE A 213 3.48 -38.30 3.27
CA ILE A 213 4.47 -37.22 3.27
C ILE A 213 5.29 -37.15 1.97
N GLU A 214 5.55 -38.28 1.34
CA GLU A 214 6.22 -38.35 0.03
C GLU A 214 5.39 -37.68 -1.07
N HIS A 215 4.06 -37.79 -1.01
CA HIS A 215 3.19 -37.04 -1.93
C HIS A 215 3.37 -35.53 -1.72
N LEU A 216 3.31 -35.05 -0.48
CA LEU A 216 3.46 -33.60 -0.20
C LEU A 216 4.79 -33.05 -0.70
N MET A 217 5.89 -33.78 -0.54
CA MET A 217 7.23 -33.36 -0.97
C MET A 217 7.43 -33.42 -2.49
N ALA A 218 6.63 -34.22 -3.21
CA ALA A 218 6.71 -34.36 -4.67
C ALA A 218 5.80 -33.40 -5.45
N LEU A 219 4.84 -32.74 -4.79
CA LEU A 219 3.86 -31.86 -5.43
C LEU A 219 4.42 -30.46 -5.72
N ASP A 220 4.23 -29.98 -6.95
CA ASP A 220 4.53 -28.60 -7.35
C ASP A 220 3.24 -27.77 -7.42
N CYS A 221 2.75 -27.34 -6.25
CA CYS A 221 1.47 -26.63 -6.10
C CYS A 221 1.64 -25.26 -5.42
N VAL A 222 0.71 -24.33 -5.68
CA VAL A 222 0.61 -23.06 -4.95
C VAL A 222 -0.15 -23.25 -3.64
N GLY A 223 -1.24 -24.02 -3.67
CA GLY A 223 -2.01 -24.38 -2.49
C GLY A 223 -2.32 -25.87 -2.43
N ILE A 224 -2.25 -26.45 -1.22
CA ILE A 224 -2.59 -27.86 -0.98
C ILE A 224 -3.55 -27.94 0.21
N VAL A 225 -4.64 -28.69 0.06
CA VAL A 225 -5.58 -29.00 1.14
C VAL A 225 -5.75 -30.51 1.24
N ALA A 226 -5.36 -31.09 2.37
CA ALA A 226 -5.59 -32.50 2.70
C ALA A 226 -6.58 -32.58 3.86
N ALA A 227 -7.88 -32.59 3.53
CA ALA A 227 -8.97 -32.50 4.49
C ALA A 227 -9.40 -33.87 5.06
N ASP A 228 -8.95 -34.98 4.47
CA ASP A 228 -9.25 -36.30 5.02
C ASP A 228 -8.67 -36.45 6.43
N ARG A 229 -9.43 -37.06 7.33
CA ARG A 229 -9.01 -37.21 8.72
C ARG A 229 -7.82 -38.16 8.77
N HIS A 230 -6.98 -37.96 9.78
CA HIS A 230 -5.91 -38.89 10.10
C HIS A 230 -4.79 -39.01 9.05
N ASN A 231 -4.48 -37.93 8.32
CA ASN A 231 -3.45 -38.00 7.26
C ASN A 231 -2.02 -37.99 7.80
N PHE A 232 -1.65 -37.01 8.64
CA PHE A 232 -0.23 -36.74 8.97
C PHE A 232 0.05 -36.73 10.47
N THR A 233 1.25 -37.17 10.85
CA THR A 233 1.79 -37.09 12.21
C THR A 233 2.67 -35.87 12.43
N SER A 234 2.90 -35.52 13.69
CA SER A 234 3.81 -34.42 14.04
C SER A 234 5.23 -34.60 13.49
N LYS A 235 5.75 -35.84 13.44
CA LYS A 235 7.06 -36.16 12.87
C LYS A 235 7.12 -35.97 11.36
N GLU A 236 6.06 -36.35 10.65
CA GLU A 236 5.97 -36.15 9.20
C GLU A 236 5.94 -34.66 8.86
N MET A 237 5.17 -33.86 9.60
CA MET A 237 5.12 -32.41 9.36
C MET A 237 6.44 -31.72 9.68
N ASN A 238 7.15 -32.12 10.74
CA ASN A 238 8.51 -31.64 10.99
C ASN A 238 9.44 -31.94 9.80
N ARG A 239 9.37 -33.16 9.24
CA ARG A 239 10.13 -33.54 8.04
C ARG A 239 9.76 -32.67 6.84
N PHE A 240 8.49 -32.35 6.64
CA PHE A 240 8.04 -31.45 5.58
C PHE A 240 8.54 -30.02 5.76
N PHE A 241 8.49 -29.47 6.97
CA PHE A 241 9.03 -28.14 7.26
C PHE A 241 10.53 -28.08 6.95
N LYS A 242 11.30 -29.08 7.36
CA LYS A 242 12.73 -29.19 7.01
C LYS A 242 12.96 -29.32 5.51
N HIS A 243 12.12 -30.08 4.79
CA HIS A 243 12.18 -30.15 3.32
C HIS A 243 11.94 -28.77 2.66
N TRP A 244 10.93 -28.04 3.13
CA TRP A 244 10.66 -26.68 2.64
C TRP A 244 11.81 -25.72 2.95
N MET A 245 12.35 -25.75 4.18
CA MET A 245 13.48 -24.92 4.60
C MET A 245 14.73 -25.15 3.74
N SER A 246 14.94 -26.38 3.26
CA SER A 246 16.02 -26.74 2.32
C SER A 246 15.77 -26.35 0.86
N GLY A 247 14.68 -25.62 0.58
CA GLY A 247 14.32 -25.14 -0.77
C GLY A 247 13.32 -26.02 -1.52
N GLY A 248 12.77 -27.04 -0.87
CA GLY A 248 11.71 -27.88 -1.43
C GLY A 248 10.37 -27.16 -1.56
N SER A 249 9.49 -27.63 -2.45
CA SER A 249 8.15 -27.05 -2.69
C SER A 249 8.15 -25.53 -2.97
N PRO A 250 8.91 -25.03 -3.96
CA PRO A 250 9.20 -23.60 -4.12
C PRO A 250 8.00 -22.71 -4.51
N ARG A 251 6.91 -23.31 -5.01
CA ARG A 251 5.67 -22.57 -5.38
C ARG A 251 4.65 -22.52 -4.26
N LEU A 252 4.84 -23.26 -3.17
CA LEU A 252 3.86 -23.40 -2.11
C LEU A 252 3.68 -22.09 -1.34
N THR A 253 2.42 -21.70 -1.16
CA THR A 253 1.99 -20.53 -0.39
C THR A 253 1.11 -20.92 0.79
N LEU A 254 0.29 -21.96 0.64
CA LEU A 254 -0.65 -22.40 1.67
C LEU A 254 -0.82 -23.91 1.67
N LEU A 255 -0.58 -24.53 2.82
CA LEU A 255 -0.84 -25.94 3.08
C LEU A 255 -1.81 -26.06 4.26
N LYS A 256 -2.87 -26.84 4.09
CA LYS A 256 -3.82 -27.19 5.15
C LYS A 256 -3.94 -28.70 5.24
N VAL A 257 -3.63 -29.27 6.39
CA VAL A 257 -3.66 -30.73 6.58
C VAL A 257 -4.30 -31.11 7.91
N HIS A 258 -5.14 -32.14 7.91
CA HIS A 258 -5.63 -32.70 9.16
C HIS A 258 -4.55 -33.57 9.81
N MET A 259 -4.30 -33.35 11.10
CA MET A 259 -3.31 -34.10 11.87
C MET A 259 -3.92 -35.31 12.57
N ASN A 260 -3.14 -36.38 12.71
CA ASN A 260 -3.42 -37.53 13.58
C ASN A 260 -3.17 -37.18 15.04
N ASP A 261 -1.98 -36.65 15.27
CA ASP A 261 -1.47 -36.20 16.55
C ASP A 261 -0.80 -34.84 16.35
N PHE A 262 -1.07 -33.92 17.27
CA PHE A 262 -0.33 -32.68 17.36
C PHE A 262 0.45 -32.66 18.67
N ASN A 263 1.76 -32.71 18.56
CA ASN A 263 2.69 -32.57 19.66
C ASN A 263 3.69 -31.49 19.26
N GLU A 264 3.51 -30.31 19.83
CA GLU A 264 4.29 -29.12 19.50
C GLU A 264 5.81 -29.35 19.62
N PRO A 265 6.36 -29.94 20.71
CA PRO A 265 7.78 -30.26 20.79
C PRO A 265 8.30 -31.11 19.61
N LYS A 266 7.53 -32.12 19.18
CA LYS A 266 7.91 -32.96 18.02
C LYS A 266 7.84 -32.21 16.69
N VAL A 267 6.86 -31.33 16.52
CA VAL A 267 6.74 -30.51 15.30
C VAL A 267 7.88 -29.50 15.23
N LEU A 268 8.31 -28.96 16.37
CA LEU A 268 9.35 -27.95 16.50
C LEU A 268 10.78 -28.48 16.55
N ASP A 269 10.97 -29.79 16.71
CA ASP A 269 12.30 -30.39 16.89
C ASP A 269 13.30 -29.99 15.80
N GLY A 270 14.34 -29.26 16.19
CA GLY A 270 15.38 -28.74 15.29
C GLY A 270 14.92 -27.60 14.36
N ILE A 271 13.82 -26.90 14.67
CA ILE A 271 13.32 -25.75 13.92
C ILE A 271 13.27 -24.54 14.86
N ASN A 272 13.97 -23.47 14.49
CA ASN A 272 13.91 -22.21 15.23
C ASN A 272 12.62 -21.47 14.86
N VAL A 273 11.75 -21.22 15.85
CA VAL A 273 10.48 -20.52 15.65
C VAL A 273 10.29 -19.40 16.66
N LYS A 274 9.48 -18.40 16.29
CA LYS A 274 9.01 -17.34 17.19
C LYS A 274 7.50 -17.25 17.09
N TRP A 275 6.80 -17.06 18.21
CA TRP A 275 5.37 -16.77 18.20
C TRP A 275 5.10 -15.40 17.57
N ASN A 276 4.10 -15.32 16.70
CA ASN A 276 3.70 -14.11 15.98
C ASN A 276 2.17 -13.98 15.99
N GLU A 277 1.68 -12.86 16.51
CA GLU A 277 0.25 -12.55 16.66
C GLU A 277 -0.27 -11.65 15.54
N ASN A 278 0.61 -11.13 14.68
CA ASN A 278 0.23 -10.26 13.57
C ASN A 278 -0.60 -11.03 12.52
N THR A 279 -1.51 -10.31 11.84
CA THR A 279 -2.17 -10.84 10.65
C THR A 279 -1.25 -10.73 9.43
N VAL A 280 -0.85 -11.87 8.85
CA VAL A 280 -0.19 -11.93 7.55
C VAL A 280 -1.17 -12.38 6.47
N HIS A 281 -1.18 -11.69 5.33
CA HIS A 281 -2.02 -12.06 4.19
C HIS A 281 -1.29 -12.98 3.22
N ILE A 282 -1.60 -14.28 3.29
CA ILE A 282 -1.02 -15.29 2.42
C ILE A 282 -1.74 -15.28 1.07
N ARG A 283 -1.00 -15.21 -0.03
CA ARG A 283 -1.60 -15.36 -1.37
C ARG A 283 -2.23 -16.75 -1.51
N THR A 284 -3.43 -16.80 -2.04
CA THR A 284 -4.09 -18.08 -2.32
C THR A 284 -3.91 -18.48 -3.79
N HIS A 285 -4.39 -19.68 -4.15
CA HIS A 285 -4.44 -20.11 -5.55
C HIS A 285 -5.41 -19.29 -6.41
N GLN A 286 -6.38 -18.60 -5.79
CA GLN A 286 -7.31 -17.73 -6.49
C GLN A 286 -6.63 -16.38 -6.74
N LYS A 287 -6.74 -15.91 -7.98
CA LYS A 287 -6.18 -14.63 -8.40
C LYS A 287 -6.78 -13.51 -7.54
N ASP A 288 -5.91 -12.62 -7.05
CA ASP A 288 -6.25 -11.45 -6.23
C ASP A 288 -6.94 -11.79 -4.88
N SER A 289 -6.81 -13.03 -4.40
CA SER A 289 -7.36 -13.48 -3.12
C SER A 289 -6.27 -13.84 -2.11
N THR A 290 -6.44 -13.39 -0.87
CA THR A 290 -5.51 -13.64 0.23
C THR A 290 -6.22 -14.31 1.41
N TYR A 291 -5.49 -15.15 2.14
CA TYR A 291 -5.93 -15.78 3.38
C TYR A 291 -5.30 -15.05 4.57
N PRO A 292 -6.10 -14.46 5.49
CA PRO A 292 -5.56 -13.87 6.71
C PRO A 292 -5.00 -14.98 7.62
N PHE A 293 -3.77 -14.79 8.07
CA PHE A 293 -3.01 -15.74 8.85
C PHE A 293 -2.54 -15.07 10.14
N GLU A 294 -3.26 -15.35 11.22
CA GLU A 294 -3.09 -14.76 12.55
C GLU A 294 -2.63 -15.83 13.55
N GLU A 295 -2.00 -15.44 14.67
CA GLU A 295 -1.63 -16.33 15.77
C GLU A 295 -0.91 -17.61 15.32
N PHE A 296 0.37 -17.49 14.98
CA PHE A 296 1.15 -18.58 14.42
C PHE A 296 2.60 -18.60 14.90
N PHE A 297 3.23 -19.76 14.76
CA PHE A 297 4.67 -19.92 14.92
C PHE A 297 5.37 -19.56 13.61
N GLU A 298 6.14 -18.48 13.62
CA GLU A 298 6.96 -18.02 12.49
C GLU A 298 8.31 -18.73 12.49
N ILE A 299 8.63 -19.42 11.39
CA ILE A 299 9.93 -20.07 11.21
C ILE A 299 10.98 -18.99 10.97
N GLN A 300 12.04 -19.01 11.78
CA GLN A 300 13.10 -18.01 11.71
C GLN A 300 14.06 -18.33 10.56
N GLY A 301 14.28 -17.34 9.70
CA GLY A 301 15.11 -17.46 8.50
C GLY A 301 14.30 -17.39 7.20
N ALA A 302 14.97 -17.03 6.11
CA ALA A 302 14.37 -16.91 4.79
C ALA A 302 14.89 -18.02 3.87
N THR A 303 13.98 -18.76 3.25
CA THR A 303 14.34 -19.72 2.19
C THR A 303 13.93 -19.12 0.85
N ASN A 304 14.91 -18.89 -0.04
CA ASN A 304 14.69 -18.29 -1.37
C ASN A 304 14.02 -16.89 -1.35
N GLY A 305 14.09 -16.15 -0.23
CA GLY A 305 13.43 -14.86 -0.05
C GLY A 305 11.98 -14.94 0.43
N MET A 306 11.55 -16.12 0.87
CA MET A 306 10.24 -16.37 1.47
C MET A 306 10.40 -16.68 2.96
N THR A 307 9.45 -16.21 3.77
CA THR A 307 9.23 -16.61 5.16
C THR A 307 8.05 -17.58 5.21
N ALA A 308 8.02 -18.43 6.24
CA ALA A 308 6.88 -19.26 6.51
C ALA A 308 6.50 -19.25 8.00
N GLY A 309 5.25 -19.60 8.27
CA GLY A 309 4.78 -19.85 9.61
C GLY A 309 3.66 -20.88 9.62
N PHE A 310 3.38 -21.43 10.79
CA PHE A 310 2.35 -22.45 10.92
C PHE A 310 1.57 -22.32 12.22
N LYS A 311 0.34 -22.81 12.20
CA LYS A 311 -0.52 -22.88 13.38
C LYS A 311 -1.37 -24.14 13.35
N PHE A 312 -1.82 -24.55 14.52
CA PHE A 312 -2.71 -25.69 14.67
C PHE A 312 -4.04 -25.24 15.25
N LEU A 313 -5.13 -25.52 14.54
CA LEU A 313 -6.47 -25.12 14.95
C LEU A 313 -7.47 -26.23 14.63
N ARG A 314 -8.22 -26.67 15.65
CA ARG A 314 -9.33 -27.64 15.53
C ARG A 314 -8.95 -28.91 14.74
N GLY A 315 -7.79 -29.51 15.07
CA GLY A 315 -7.33 -30.75 14.41
C GLY A 315 -6.59 -30.53 13.07
N THR A 316 -6.51 -29.29 12.58
CA THR A 316 -5.90 -28.96 11.30
C THR A 316 -4.64 -28.12 11.50
N LEU A 317 -3.54 -28.54 10.88
CA LEU A 317 -2.33 -27.76 10.77
C LEU A 317 -2.38 -26.91 9.50
N TYR A 318 -2.13 -25.62 9.67
CA TYR A 318 -2.03 -24.64 8.61
C TYR A 318 -0.57 -24.22 8.51
N PHE A 319 -0.01 -24.26 7.31
CA PHE A 319 1.33 -23.78 7.02
C PHE A 319 1.24 -22.75 5.89
N GLY A 320 1.72 -21.55 6.18
CA GLY A 320 1.67 -20.39 5.30
C GLY A 320 3.05 -19.95 4.88
N VAL A 321 3.19 -19.52 3.64
CA VAL A 321 4.43 -19.00 3.07
C VAL A 321 4.15 -17.68 2.38
N TRP A 322 4.93 -16.66 2.73
CA TRP A 322 4.82 -15.31 2.18
C TRP A 322 6.20 -14.76 1.87
N PRO A 323 6.32 -13.81 0.93
CA PRO A 323 7.58 -13.11 0.74
C PRO A 323 8.01 -12.51 2.08
N CYS A 324 9.27 -12.68 2.47
CA CYS A 324 9.78 -11.88 3.57
C CYS A 324 9.45 -10.42 3.24
N PHE A 325 8.90 -9.66 4.18
CA PHE A 325 8.80 -8.20 4.05
C PHE A 325 10.22 -7.61 4.10
N VAL A 326 10.98 -7.89 3.05
CA VAL A 326 12.19 -7.20 2.68
C VAL A 326 11.96 -6.83 1.21
N PRO A 327 12.08 -5.55 0.83
CA PRO A 327 11.93 -5.08 -0.55
C PRO A 327 13.10 -5.55 -1.44
N LEU A 328 13.48 -6.83 -1.39
CA LEU A 328 14.65 -7.39 -2.06
C LEU A 328 14.37 -7.93 -3.47
N SER A 329 13.11 -8.17 -3.85
CA SER A 329 12.77 -8.57 -5.23
C SER A 329 13.08 -7.44 -6.23
N LEU A 330 13.04 -6.18 -5.77
CA LEU A 330 13.46 -5.03 -6.57
C LEU A 330 14.93 -5.15 -6.99
N PHE A 331 15.82 -5.57 -6.09
CA PHE A 331 17.28 -5.61 -6.33
C PHE A 331 17.76 -6.82 -7.13
N ARG A 332 16.84 -7.67 -7.60
CA ARG A 332 17.12 -8.72 -8.59
C ARG A 332 16.69 -8.31 -10.00
N LEU A 333 16.01 -7.18 -10.15
CA LEU A 333 15.61 -6.68 -11.46
C LEU A 333 16.82 -6.07 -12.20
N PRO A 334 16.82 -6.12 -13.54
CA PRO A 334 17.80 -5.38 -14.34
C PRO A 334 17.83 -3.90 -13.93
N HIS A 335 19.02 -3.30 -13.99
CA HIS A 335 19.29 -1.94 -13.50
C HIS A 335 18.25 -0.90 -13.94
N LEU A 336 17.84 -0.92 -15.22
CA LEU A 336 16.83 -0.01 -15.76
C LEU A 336 15.45 -0.19 -15.12
N ALA A 337 15.01 -1.44 -14.91
CA ALA A 337 13.73 -1.73 -14.29
C ALA A 337 13.71 -1.32 -12.80
N SER A 338 14.80 -1.58 -12.07
CA SER A 338 14.95 -1.12 -10.68
C SER A 338 14.88 0.40 -10.59
N MET A 339 15.57 1.09 -11.50
CA MET A 339 15.61 2.54 -11.56
C MET A 339 14.24 3.16 -11.87
N GLU A 340 13.50 2.62 -12.85
CA GLU A 340 12.15 3.07 -13.17
C GLU A 340 11.20 2.93 -11.97
N ILE A 341 11.26 1.79 -11.26
CA ILE A 341 10.40 1.58 -10.09
C ILE A 341 10.77 2.53 -8.94
N ILE A 342 12.07 2.72 -8.67
CA ILE A 342 12.52 3.65 -7.61
C ILE A 342 12.07 5.07 -7.91
N ASN A 343 12.11 5.48 -9.18
CA ASN A 343 11.65 6.81 -9.59
C ASN A 343 10.13 6.94 -9.59
N ALA A 344 9.39 5.82 -9.62
CA ALA A 344 7.94 5.81 -9.45
C ALA A 344 7.51 5.78 -7.98
N MET A 345 8.39 5.38 -7.04
CA MET A 345 8.13 5.40 -5.60
C MET A 345 8.03 6.83 -5.08
N ASP A 346 7.06 7.08 -4.20
CA ASP A 346 7.01 8.35 -3.46
C ASP A 346 8.12 8.43 -2.38
N THR A 347 8.33 9.62 -1.81
CA THR A 347 9.37 9.87 -0.79
C THR A 347 9.23 8.96 0.43
N THR A 348 7.99 8.61 0.78
CA THR A 348 7.70 7.74 1.93
C THR A 348 8.10 6.30 1.61
N GLU A 349 7.73 5.82 0.43
CA GLU A 349 8.10 4.50 -0.06
C GLU A 349 9.63 4.36 -0.20
N GLN A 350 10.31 5.39 -0.72
CA GLN A 350 11.77 5.42 -0.81
C GLN A 350 12.43 5.39 0.58
N LEU A 351 11.94 6.17 1.54
CA LEU A 351 12.46 6.18 2.91
C LEU A 351 12.24 4.82 3.59
N LEU A 352 11.01 4.32 3.62
CA LEU A 352 10.69 3.03 4.24
C LEU A 352 11.50 1.89 3.62
N THR A 353 11.63 1.88 2.28
CA THR A 353 12.46 0.89 1.57
C THR A 353 13.93 0.97 1.97
N SER A 354 14.46 2.18 2.11
CA SER A 354 15.86 2.39 2.51
C SER A 354 16.18 1.86 3.91
N LEU A 355 15.18 1.83 4.80
CA LEU A 355 15.32 1.40 6.19
C LEU A 355 15.30 -0.12 6.35
N CYS A 356 14.93 -0.86 5.30
CA CYS A 356 14.88 -2.32 5.33
C CYS A 356 16.25 -3.00 5.28
N SER A 357 17.28 -2.38 4.68
CA SER A 357 18.65 -2.90 4.67
C SER A 357 19.67 -1.89 4.15
N ARG A 358 20.96 -2.07 4.51
CA ARG A 358 22.07 -1.29 3.94
C ARG A 358 22.13 -1.37 2.41
N ARG A 359 21.82 -2.54 1.83
CA ARG A 359 21.75 -2.70 0.37
C ARG A 359 20.61 -1.87 -0.22
N ALA A 360 19.44 -1.90 0.40
CA ALA A 360 18.30 -1.11 -0.05
C ALA A 360 18.60 0.38 0.00
N PHE A 361 19.17 0.86 1.10
CA PHE A 361 19.67 2.22 1.22
C PHE A 361 20.60 2.61 0.06
N SER A 362 21.65 1.82 -0.19
CA SER A 362 22.61 2.11 -1.27
C SER A 362 21.97 2.12 -2.66
N VAL A 363 21.00 1.24 -2.91
CA VAL A 363 20.33 1.19 -4.21
C VAL A 363 19.36 2.36 -4.39
N ILE A 364 18.52 2.68 -3.41
CA ILE A 364 17.63 3.86 -3.47
C ILE A 364 18.46 5.13 -3.68
N LYS A 365 19.53 5.27 -2.89
CA LYS A 365 20.45 6.42 -2.97
C LYS A 365 21.10 6.57 -4.35
N SER A 366 21.49 5.47 -5.00
CA SER A 366 22.21 5.51 -6.28
C SER A 366 21.30 5.60 -7.51
N LEU A 367 20.09 5.04 -7.45
CA LEU A 367 19.22 4.92 -8.62
C LEU A 367 18.14 6.00 -8.72
N ARG A 368 17.84 6.73 -7.63
CA ARG A 368 16.82 7.79 -7.71
C ARG A 368 17.28 8.96 -8.58
N ARG A 369 16.35 9.51 -9.37
CA ARG A 369 16.55 10.59 -10.35
C ARG A 369 15.84 11.91 -10.01
N GLY A 370 15.07 12.02 -8.92
CA GLY A 370 14.49 13.30 -8.45
C GLY A 370 13.55 13.19 -7.24
N PRO A 371 13.03 14.30 -6.64
CA PRO A 371 13.24 15.73 -6.95
C PRO A 371 14.20 16.43 -5.94
N ASN A 372 14.61 17.67 -6.26
CA ASN A 372 15.55 18.49 -5.47
C ASN A 372 14.88 19.36 -4.38
N ASP A 373 13.55 19.42 -4.31
CA ASP A 373 12.81 20.30 -3.39
C ASP A 373 12.32 19.58 -2.12
N ILE A 374 13.05 18.56 -1.67
CA ILE A 374 12.76 17.91 -0.40
C ILE A 374 13.24 18.81 0.74
N THR A 375 12.32 19.28 1.57
CA THR A 375 12.63 20.06 2.77
C THR A 375 12.47 19.23 4.03
N MET A 376 13.35 19.45 5.00
CA MET A 376 13.34 18.76 6.28
C MET A 376 13.10 19.76 7.42
N LYS A 377 12.13 19.50 8.27
CA LYS A 377 11.93 20.21 9.55
C LYS A 377 12.14 19.25 10.69
N ALA A 378 12.80 19.67 11.75
CA ALA A 378 13.03 18.83 12.92
C ALA A 378 12.67 19.56 14.22
N SER A 379 12.22 18.82 15.21
CA SER A 379 12.09 19.22 16.62
C SER A 379 12.68 18.12 17.50
N ASP A 380 12.73 18.32 18.81
CA ASP A 380 13.04 17.21 19.70
C ASP A 380 11.91 16.17 19.64
N GLY A 381 12.23 14.98 19.16
CA GLY A 381 11.29 13.90 19.03
C GLY A 381 10.38 13.94 17.79
N THR A 382 10.57 14.86 16.84
CA THR A 382 9.83 14.82 15.56
C THR A 382 10.69 15.23 14.36
N LEU A 383 10.54 14.50 13.25
CA LEU A 383 11.10 14.83 11.94
C LEU A 383 9.98 14.91 10.89
N VAL A 384 9.91 16.03 10.16
CA VAL A 384 8.97 16.23 9.06
C VAL A 384 9.73 16.34 7.75
N ILE A 385 9.34 15.53 6.78
CA ILE A 385 9.91 15.52 5.42
C ILE A 385 8.80 15.94 4.46
N SER A 386 9.03 17.03 3.73
CA SER A 386 8.06 17.55 2.77
C SER A 386 8.61 17.41 1.35
N ASP A 387 7.79 16.88 0.44
CA ASP A 387 8.09 16.74 -1.00
C ASP A 387 6.87 17.11 -1.83
N GLY A 388 6.98 18.14 -2.68
CA GLY A 388 5.88 18.55 -3.57
C GLY A 388 4.55 18.88 -2.87
N GLY A 389 4.58 19.28 -1.59
CA GLY A 389 3.39 19.55 -0.76
C GLY A 389 2.84 18.34 0.01
N VAL A 390 3.47 17.16 -0.13
CA VAL A 390 3.19 15.97 0.69
C VAL A 390 4.12 15.96 1.89
N GLU A 391 3.57 15.79 3.10
CA GLU A 391 4.36 15.65 4.32
C GLU A 391 4.34 14.22 4.86
N LEU A 392 5.51 13.74 5.25
CA LEU A 392 5.74 12.55 6.05
C LEU A 392 6.23 13.01 7.42
N ILE A 393 5.54 12.59 8.48
CA ILE A 393 5.87 12.94 9.85
C ILE A 393 6.44 11.71 10.54
N SER A 394 7.56 11.85 11.24
CA SER A 394 8.11 10.81 12.08
C SER A 394 8.20 11.27 13.52
N HIS A 395 7.54 10.57 14.44
CA HIS A 395 7.63 10.83 15.88
C HIS A 395 8.60 9.85 16.54
N GLN A 396 9.44 10.34 17.43
CA GLN A 396 10.35 9.54 18.24
C GLN A 396 9.83 9.55 19.68
N THR A 397 9.72 8.38 20.30
CA THR A 397 9.18 8.26 21.67
C THR A 397 9.98 7.22 22.48
N ALA A 398 10.04 7.42 23.79
CA ALA A 398 10.69 6.51 24.73
C ALA A 398 9.80 5.34 25.16
N THR A 399 8.48 5.45 25.01
CA THR A 399 7.55 4.40 25.46
C THR A 399 7.32 3.40 24.33
N GLU A 400 7.96 2.23 24.43
CA GLU A 400 7.59 1.08 23.60
C GLU A 400 6.14 0.67 23.92
N SER A 401 5.27 0.64 22.90
CA SER A 401 4.05 -0.15 23.02
C SER A 401 4.39 -1.61 22.76
N HIS A 402 3.71 -2.52 23.44
CA HIS A 402 3.78 -3.94 23.08
C HIS A 402 3.31 -4.11 21.62
N GLU A 403 3.98 -4.97 20.85
CA GLU A 403 3.75 -5.28 19.42
C GLU A 403 4.25 -4.27 18.37
N MET A 404 5.58 -4.15 18.20
CA MET A 404 6.16 -3.30 17.14
C MET A 404 7.24 -4.01 16.32
N GLU A 405 7.25 -3.75 15.02
CA GLU A 405 8.25 -4.26 14.09
C GLU A 405 9.62 -3.64 14.40
N LYS A 406 10.72 -4.38 14.18
CA LYS A 406 12.08 -3.83 14.34
C LYS A 406 12.61 -3.33 13.01
N MET A 407 13.24 -2.17 13.03
CA MET A 407 13.96 -1.58 11.91
C MET A 407 15.37 -1.17 12.32
N THR A 408 16.24 -0.92 11.35
CA THR A 408 17.61 -0.46 11.61
C THR A 408 17.83 0.89 10.94
N VAL A 409 18.13 1.91 11.75
CA VAL A 409 18.45 3.28 11.31
C VAL A 409 19.94 3.50 11.57
N ASN A 410 20.73 3.76 10.53
CA ASN A 410 22.21 3.88 10.59
C ASN A 410 22.97 2.74 11.31
N GLY A 411 22.37 1.57 11.53
CA GLY A 411 22.97 0.47 12.28
C GLY A 411 22.44 0.32 13.71
N HIS A 412 21.67 1.30 14.20
CA HIS A 412 20.95 1.22 15.46
C HIS A 412 19.59 0.52 15.25
N SER A 413 19.35 -0.55 16.01
CA SER A 413 18.06 -1.26 15.98
C SER A 413 17.04 -0.50 16.83
N THR A 414 15.89 -0.20 16.25
CA THR A 414 14.77 0.48 16.93
C THR A 414 13.45 -0.19 16.53
N ALA A 415 12.45 -0.18 17.42
CA ALA A 415 11.10 -0.57 17.03
C ALA A 415 10.44 0.55 16.22
N TYR A 416 9.42 0.23 15.42
CA TYR A 416 8.64 1.24 14.72
C TYR A 416 7.20 0.81 14.44
N SER A 417 6.35 1.79 14.19
CA SER A 417 5.01 1.60 13.62
C SER A 417 4.76 2.61 12.51
N TYR A 418 4.04 2.20 11.46
CA TYR A 418 3.68 3.06 10.34
C TYR A 418 2.18 3.18 10.18
N ILE A 419 1.65 4.40 10.35
CA ILE A 419 0.24 4.72 10.21
C ILE A 419 0.00 5.29 8.81
N LYS A 420 -0.26 4.39 7.84
CA LYS A 420 -0.43 4.73 6.41
C LYS A 420 -1.42 5.88 6.16
N LYS A 421 -2.58 5.89 6.86
CA LYS A 421 -3.62 6.93 6.69
C LYS A 421 -3.13 8.34 7.07
N LYS A 422 -2.21 8.44 8.02
CA LYS A 422 -1.68 9.72 8.53
C LYS A 422 -0.30 10.06 7.96
N ARG A 423 0.31 9.18 7.16
CA ARG A 423 1.72 9.27 6.74
C ARG A 423 2.62 9.56 7.93
N THR A 424 2.46 8.75 8.98
CA THR A 424 3.18 8.91 10.25
C THR A 424 4.01 7.67 10.55
N ILE A 425 5.29 7.86 10.87
CA ILE A 425 6.20 6.81 11.33
C ILE A 425 6.53 7.07 12.80
N ASN A 426 6.14 6.19 13.71
CA ASN A 426 6.61 6.27 15.09
C ASN A 426 7.83 5.36 15.24
N THR A 427 8.91 5.87 15.80
CA THR A 427 10.14 5.12 16.11
C THR A 427 10.44 5.21 17.59
N PHE A 428 11.00 4.15 18.18
CA PHE A 428 11.10 4.00 19.63
C PHE A 428 12.56 4.03 20.08
N TRP A 429 12.93 5.03 20.87
CA TRP A 429 14.30 5.33 21.24
C TRP A 429 14.36 5.64 22.73
N GLU A 430 15.35 5.10 23.45
CA GLU A 430 15.57 5.40 24.87
C GLU A 430 15.57 6.92 25.13
N GLU A 431 16.23 7.67 24.23
CA GLU A 431 16.14 9.11 24.16
C GLU A 431 15.59 9.56 22.79
N PRO A 432 14.40 10.17 22.71
CA PRO A 432 13.79 10.62 21.46
C PRO A 432 14.68 11.54 20.60
N VAL A 433 15.49 12.38 21.27
CA VAL A 433 16.44 13.28 20.61
C VAL A 433 17.51 12.52 19.82
N ILE A 434 17.95 11.35 20.31
CA ILE A 434 18.92 10.49 19.61
C ILE A 434 18.26 9.96 18.34
N GLY A 435 17.03 9.46 18.43
CA GLY A 435 16.29 9.00 17.26
C GLY A 435 16.11 10.07 16.21
N THR A 436 15.88 11.31 16.64
CA THR A 436 15.75 12.45 15.73
C THR A 436 17.07 12.70 15.01
N LYS A 437 18.21 12.70 15.72
CA LYS A 437 19.56 12.88 15.14
C LYS A 437 19.87 11.78 14.12
N GLU A 438 19.60 10.53 14.46
CA GLU A 438 19.80 9.38 13.57
C GLU A 438 18.97 9.47 12.29
N LEU A 439 17.70 9.87 12.40
CA LEU A 439 16.82 10.06 11.24
C LEU A 439 17.24 11.27 10.40
N ILE A 440 17.66 12.40 11.01
CA ILE A 440 18.23 13.55 10.29
C ILE A 440 19.43 13.10 9.46
N GLU A 441 20.31 12.28 10.03
CA GLU A 441 21.47 11.74 9.33
C GLU A 441 21.05 10.82 8.18
N HIS A 442 20.18 9.84 8.45
CA HIS A 442 19.74 8.85 7.47
C HIS A 442 19.06 9.53 6.27
N VAL A 443 18.08 10.38 6.54
CA VAL A 443 17.30 11.11 5.54
C VAL A 443 18.18 12.09 4.78
N GLY A 444 19.08 12.79 5.46
CA GLY A 444 20.03 13.68 4.80
C GLY A 444 21.00 12.94 3.89
N ASN A 445 21.47 11.76 4.29
CA ASN A 445 22.36 10.92 3.48
C ASN A 445 21.65 10.25 2.31
N LEU A 446 20.38 9.90 2.46
CA LEU A 446 19.54 9.30 1.43
C LEU A 446 19.13 10.33 0.39
N PHE A 447 18.60 11.47 0.84
CA PHE A 447 18.01 12.48 -0.02
C PHE A 447 18.99 13.58 -0.46
N GLY A 448 20.15 13.71 0.18
CA GLY A 448 21.05 14.84 -0.06
C GLY A 448 20.50 16.17 0.47
N THR A 449 19.56 16.12 1.42
CA THR A 449 18.88 17.29 1.99
C THR A 449 19.45 17.67 3.36
N ARG A 450 19.23 18.92 3.76
CA ARG A 450 19.63 19.50 5.05
C ARG A 450 18.37 19.90 5.82
N VAL A 451 18.50 20.01 7.15
CA VAL A 451 17.44 20.58 7.98
C VAL A 451 17.28 22.03 7.57
N ASP A 452 16.08 22.38 7.14
CA ASP A 452 15.74 23.71 6.67
C ASP A 452 15.23 24.57 7.84
N THR A 453 14.36 23.99 8.66
CA THR A 453 13.78 24.65 9.83
C THR A 453 13.95 23.75 11.06
N LEU A 454 14.52 24.29 12.13
CA LEU A 454 14.58 23.63 13.42
C LEU A 454 13.56 24.26 14.38
N ILE A 455 12.74 23.44 15.01
CA ILE A 455 11.79 23.81 16.04
C ILE A 455 12.40 23.45 17.39
N VAL A 456 12.41 24.40 18.33
CA VAL A 456 12.90 24.22 19.69
C VAL A 456 11.73 24.42 20.64
N GLU A 457 11.40 23.39 21.40
CA GLU A 457 10.33 23.38 22.41
C GLU A 457 10.94 23.50 23.81
N ASN A 458 10.11 23.66 24.83
CA ASN A 458 10.56 24.03 26.17
C ASN A 458 11.32 22.92 26.91
N ASP A 459 11.03 21.66 26.58
CA ASP A 459 11.70 20.47 27.11
C ASP A 459 12.95 20.06 26.32
N SER A 460 13.13 20.61 25.11
CA SER A 460 14.14 20.17 24.13
C SER A 460 15.57 20.60 24.44
N GLY A 461 15.74 21.66 25.25
CA GLY A 461 17.03 22.32 25.46
C GLY A 461 17.71 22.84 24.18
N THR A 462 19.04 23.02 24.20
CA THR A 462 19.84 23.50 23.05
C THR A 462 20.65 22.42 22.34
N GLU A 463 20.50 21.17 22.76
CA GLU A 463 21.37 20.08 22.35
C GLU A 463 21.18 19.69 20.88
N LEU A 464 19.91 19.57 20.45
CA LEU A 464 19.57 19.32 19.04
C LEU A 464 20.00 20.49 18.15
N LEU A 465 19.81 21.74 18.60
CA LEU A 465 20.28 22.95 17.90
C LEU A 465 21.79 22.90 17.64
N LYS A 466 22.58 22.63 18.67
CA LYS A 466 24.05 22.48 18.55
C LYS A 466 24.43 21.34 17.64
N SER A 467 23.73 20.20 17.71
CA SER A 467 24.01 19.04 16.87
C SER A 467 23.78 19.34 15.38
N VAL A 468 22.64 19.95 15.05
CA VAL A 468 22.30 20.32 13.68
C VAL A 468 23.25 21.39 13.15
N GLN A 469 23.54 22.45 13.93
CA GLN A 469 24.50 23.49 13.50
C GLN A 469 25.90 22.93 13.23
N ARG A 470 26.40 22.00 14.07
CA ARG A 470 27.68 21.33 13.83
C ARG A 470 27.69 20.51 12.54
N ARG A 471 26.57 19.85 12.21
CA ARG A 471 26.45 18.98 11.04
C ARG A 471 26.41 19.73 9.71
N GLN A 472 25.67 20.84 9.64
CA GLN A 472 25.37 21.51 8.37
C GLN A 472 25.78 22.99 8.31
N GLY A 473 26.37 23.53 9.38
CA GLY A 473 26.65 24.95 9.52
C GLY A 473 25.38 25.75 9.80
N SER A 474 25.18 26.85 9.08
CA SER A 474 24.04 27.74 9.32
C SER A 474 22.71 27.12 8.85
N LEU A 475 21.69 27.26 9.70
CA LEU A 475 20.30 26.91 9.42
C LEU A 475 19.58 28.08 8.73
N ARG A 476 18.62 27.78 7.86
CA ARG A 476 17.77 28.84 7.29
C ARG A 476 16.91 29.47 8.38
N MET A 477 16.29 28.64 9.23
CA MET A 477 15.37 29.12 10.26
C MET A 477 15.44 28.28 11.55
N VAL A 478 15.40 28.97 12.69
CA VAL A 478 15.11 28.40 14.01
C VAL A 478 13.82 29.01 14.53
N SER A 479 12.89 28.17 14.97
CA SER A 479 11.61 28.55 15.55
C SER A 479 11.53 28.06 16.99
N VAL A 480 11.52 28.98 17.95
CA VAL A 480 11.33 28.67 19.37
C VAL A 480 9.85 28.81 19.69
N THR A 481 9.20 27.75 20.16
CA THR A 481 7.74 27.74 20.26
C THR A 481 7.22 26.93 21.45
N SER A 482 6.10 27.36 22.03
CA SER A 482 5.37 26.62 23.07
C SER A 482 4.15 25.89 22.49
N ILE A 483 4.32 25.06 21.46
CA ILE A 483 3.18 24.32 20.85
C ILE A 483 2.69 23.25 21.82
N GLY A 484 1.37 23.12 21.96
CA GLY A 484 0.73 21.93 22.57
C GLY A 484 0.11 22.11 23.96
N SER A 485 0.51 23.11 24.76
CA SER A 485 -0.12 23.41 26.06
C SER A 485 0.23 24.80 26.59
N MET A 486 -0.71 25.47 27.26
CA MET A 486 -0.46 26.71 28.03
C MET A 486 0.48 26.49 29.23
N GLU A 487 0.73 25.24 29.60
CA GLU A 487 1.58 24.83 30.72
C GLU A 487 3.07 24.75 30.30
N ASN A 488 3.36 24.66 29.00
CA ASN A 488 4.73 24.49 28.47
C ASN A 488 5.44 25.84 28.32
N ARG A 489 5.86 26.40 29.46
CA ARG A 489 6.59 27.67 29.54
C ARG A 489 8.10 27.44 29.54
N PHE A 490 8.83 28.32 28.89
CA PHE A 490 10.29 28.38 28.95
C PHE A 490 10.73 29.14 30.21
N GLU A 491 11.87 28.71 30.76
CA GLU A 491 12.59 29.54 31.71
C GLU A 491 13.32 30.68 30.97
N PRO A 492 13.39 31.89 31.56
CA PRO A 492 14.05 33.05 30.97
C PRO A 492 15.45 32.79 30.41
N GLU A 493 16.27 32.05 31.16
CA GLU A 493 17.66 31.79 30.78
C GLU A 493 17.75 30.83 29.58
N ASP A 494 16.79 29.93 29.40
CA ASP A 494 16.77 29.01 28.26
C ASP A 494 16.49 29.74 26.96
N VAL A 495 15.49 30.64 26.95
CA VAL A 495 15.20 31.50 25.78
C VAL A 495 16.43 32.32 25.41
N LYS A 496 17.09 32.92 26.41
CA LYS A 496 18.33 33.68 26.21
C LYS A 496 19.44 32.80 25.64
N ASN A 497 19.68 31.62 26.22
CA ASN A 497 20.69 30.68 25.75
C ASN A 497 20.43 30.25 24.29
N ILE A 498 19.19 29.90 23.95
CA ILE A 498 18.80 29.53 22.58
C ILE A 498 19.12 30.67 21.60
N ILE A 499 18.74 31.91 21.92
CA ILE A 499 19.01 33.05 21.03
C ILE A 499 20.52 33.27 20.89
N MET A 500 21.27 33.20 22.00
CA MET A 500 22.71 33.45 22.02
C MET A 500 23.53 32.36 21.32
N GLU A 501 23.05 31.12 21.29
CA GLU A 501 23.70 29.99 20.62
C GLU A 501 23.24 29.81 19.16
N CYS A 502 22.15 30.47 18.76
CA CYS A 502 21.62 30.37 17.41
C CYS A 502 22.53 31.06 16.38
N GLU A 503 22.85 30.33 15.30
CA GLU A 503 23.66 30.79 14.15
C GLU A 503 22.86 30.82 12.83
N SER A 504 21.53 30.74 12.92
CA SER A 504 20.65 30.73 11.75
C SER A 504 20.49 32.10 11.09
N GLU A 505 20.07 32.15 9.82
CA GLU A 505 19.72 33.41 9.17
C GLU A 505 18.47 34.05 9.81
N THR A 506 17.50 33.23 10.21
CA THR A 506 16.19 33.66 10.71
C THR A 506 15.87 33.01 12.03
N ILE A 507 15.58 33.81 13.05
CA ILE A 507 15.02 33.32 14.31
C ILE A 507 13.61 33.85 14.51
N GLN A 508 12.69 32.94 14.87
CA GLN A 508 11.34 33.27 15.29
C GLN A 508 11.12 32.75 16.71
N ILE A 509 10.55 33.61 17.55
CA ILE A 509 10.30 33.33 18.97
C ILE A 509 8.81 33.52 19.23
N GLU A 510 8.16 32.42 19.57
CA GLU A 510 6.76 32.32 19.96
C GLU A 510 6.68 31.47 21.24
N ALA A 511 7.49 31.87 22.22
CA ALA A 511 7.68 31.16 23.48
C ALA A 511 6.90 31.86 24.59
N LEU A 512 6.12 31.08 25.35
CA LEU A 512 5.56 31.53 26.62
C LEU A 512 6.61 31.37 27.72
N HIS A 513 6.65 32.29 28.68
CA HIS A 513 7.64 32.28 29.77
C HIS A 513 7.00 32.18 31.16
N SER A 514 7.69 31.51 32.08
CA SER A 514 7.20 31.24 33.44
C SER A 514 7.07 32.50 34.28
N THR A 515 7.97 33.46 34.11
CA THR A 515 8.02 34.74 34.85
C THR A 515 8.37 35.92 33.92
N PRO A 516 7.90 37.15 34.20
CA PRO A 516 8.36 38.33 33.49
C PRO A 516 9.88 38.49 33.64
N PHE A 517 10.57 38.70 32.53
CA PHE A 517 12.02 38.89 32.51
C PHE A 517 12.42 39.86 31.40
N GLU A 518 13.67 40.29 31.41
CA GLU A 518 14.27 41.08 30.34
C GLU A 518 15.61 40.48 29.96
N ILE A 519 15.88 40.38 28.66
CA ILE A 519 17.22 40.04 28.18
C ILE A 519 17.96 41.35 27.96
N ARG A 520 19.04 41.60 28.70
CA ARG A 520 19.86 42.79 28.47
C ARG A 520 20.85 42.56 27.34
N ASN A 521 21.03 43.59 26.49
CA ASN A 521 22.08 43.67 25.47
C ASN A 521 22.15 42.47 24.52
N LEU A 522 21.18 42.39 23.60
CA LEU A 522 21.05 41.30 22.64
C LEU A 522 21.95 41.55 21.41
N HIS A 523 23.27 41.44 21.61
CA HIS A 523 24.28 41.60 20.57
C HIS A 523 24.37 40.38 19.66
N LYS A 524 23.35 40.18 18.83
CA LYS A 524 23.29 39.10 17.84
C LYS A 524 22.99 39.61 16.45
N ARG A 525 23.47 38.84 15.48
CA ARG A 525 23.35 39.13 14.07
C ARG A 525 22.41 38.13 13.41
N PHE A 526 21.31 38.62 12.86
CA PHE A 526 20.39 37.82 12.06
C PHE A 526 20.11 38.51 10.72
N LYS A 527 19.48 37.79 9.79
CA LYS A 527 18.80 38.40 8.65
C LYS A 527 17.42 38.85 9.07
N VAL A 528 16.67 37.96 9.72
CA VAL A 528 15.31 38.22 10.19
C VAL A 528 15.17 37.79 11.65
N PHE A 529 14.71 38.71 12.49
CA PHE A 529 14.36 38.44 13.88
C PHE A 529 12.86 38.68 14.06
N LYS A 530 12.14 37.67 14.57
CA LYS A 530 10.71 37.76 14.90
C LYS A 530 10.48 37.38 16.36
N CYS A 531 9.90 38.27 17.13
CA CYS A 531 9.37 38.00 18.47
C CYS A 531 7.85 38.15 18.44
N LEU A 532 7.16 37.02 18.28
CA LEU A 532 5.71 36.97 18.16
C LEU A 532 5.04 36.94 19.53
N SER A 533 5.63 36.19 20.46
CA SER A 533 5.26 36.13 21.87
C SER A 533 6.49 36.42 22.73
N GLY A 534 6.36 37.35 23.67
CA GLY A 534 7.45 37.84 24.52
C GLY A 534 7.29 39.32 24.89
N THR A 535 6.94 39.59 26.15
CA THR A 535 7.01 40.94 26.76
C THR A 535 8.42 41.32 27.19
N TRP A 536 9.38 40.40 27.11
CA TRP A 536 10.76 40.55 27.60
C TRP A 536 11.65 41.43 26.73
N ILE A 537 11.26 41.65 25.46
CA ILE A 537 12.05 42.44 24.53
C ILE A 537 11.94 43.93 24.85
N THR A 538 13.09 44.59 24.96
CA THR A 538 13.18 46.01 25.30
C THR A 538 13.62 46.84 24.10
N VAL A 539 13.47 48.17 24.17
CA VAL A 539 14.00 49.06 23.13
C VAL A 539 15.52 48.89 23.00
N ASP A 540 16.24 48.69 24.11
CA ASP A 540 17.67 48.45 24.11
C ASP A 540 18.05 47.22 23.28
N ASN A 541 17.23 46.17 23.28
CA ASN A 541 17.45 45.03 22.38
C ASN A 541 17.33 45.40 20.90
N LEU A 542 16.36 46.26 20.55
CA LEU A 542 16.20 46.76 19.18
C LEU A 542 17.42 47.58 18.73
N LEU A 543 18.04 48.33 19.65
CA LEU A 543 19.25 49.12 19.38
C LEU A 543 20.48 48.22 19.16
N THR A 544 20.57 47.08 19.85
CA THR A 544 21.76 46.21 19.80
C THR A 544 21.71 45.12 18.73
N LEU A 545 20.53 44.77 18.23
CA LEU A 545 20.36 43.72 17.21
C LEU A 545 20.88 44.17 15.83
N ASP A 546 21.75 43.35 15.23
CA ASP A 546 22.21 43.54 13.84
C ASP A 546 21.37 42.71 12.87
N CYS A 547 20.20 43.24 12.49
CA CYS A 547 19.21 42.57 11.65
C CYS A 547 18.88 43.33 10.37
N ILE A 548 18.41 42.62 9.33
CA ILE A 548 17.79 43.26 8.14
C ILE A 548 16.31 43.53 8.40
N GLN A 549 15.63 42.61 9.08
CA GLN A 549 14.23 42.76 9.46
C GLN A 549 14.03 42.39 10.92
N ILE A 550 13.31 43.25 11.63
CA ILE A 550 12.87 43.02 13.00
C ILE A 550 11.34 43.12 13.03
N THR A 551 10.68 42.15 13.66
CA THR A 551 9.22 42.17 13.87
C THR A 551 8.91 41.74 15.29
N VAL A 552 8.24 42.61 16.04
CA VAL A 552 7.70 42.31 17.38
C VAL A 552 6.17 42.37 17.28
N LYS A 553 5.44 41.53 18.01
CA LYS A 553 3.96 41.55 18.01
C LYS A 553 3.32 41.74 19.38
N GLU A 554 3.88 41.17 20.45
CA GLU A 554 3.23 41.21 21.77
C GLU A 554 3.64 42.45 22.59
N LYS A 555 4.95 42.69 22.77
CA LYS A 555 5.44 43.89 23.45
C LYS A 555 5.03 45.15 22.69
N LYS A 556 4.33 46.05 23.38
CA LYS A 556 4.05 47.41 22.91
C LYS A 556 5.15 48.36 23.37
N PHE A 557 5.58 49.25 22.49
CA PHE A 557 6.59 50.27 22.78
C PHE A 557 5.97 51.65 22.90
N THR A 558 6.54 52.51 23.74
CA THR A 558 6.11 53.91 23.82
C THR A 558 6.66 54.74 22.67
N CYS A 559 6.03 55.88 22.39
CA CYS A 559 6.54 56.84 21.41
C CYS A 559 7.93 57.37 21.80
N ALA A 560 8.23 57.55 23.10
CA ALA A 560 9.58 57.88 23.57
C ALA A 560 10.61 56.76 23.28
N GLU A 561 10.25 55.49 23.46
CA GLU A 561 11.12 54.37 23.10
C GLU A 561 11.40 54.35 21.58
N MET A 562 10.38 54.61 20.76
CA MET A 562 10.55 54.70 19.30
C MET A 562 11.34 55.94 18.87
N ASN A 563 11.16 57.08 19.54
CA ASN A 563 12.00 58.27 19.34
C ASN A 563 13.48 57.95 19.59
N ARG A 564 13.78 57.25 20.70
CA ARG A 564 15.14 56.79 21.03
C ARG A 564 15.71 55.87 19.94
N PHE A 565 14.89 54.95 19.43
CA PHE A 565 15.28 54.08 18.30
C PHE A 565 15.58 54.87 17.02
N ILE A 566 14.73 55.82 16.63
CA ILE A 566 14.93 56.64 15.43
C ILE A 566 16.20 57.48 15.58
N LYS A 567 16.42 58.13 16.73
CA LYS A 567 17.64 58.90 17.03
C LYS A 567 18.89 58.02 16.92
N HIS A 568 18.85 56.79 17.43
CA HIS A 568 19.95 55.83 17.29
C HIS A 568 20.24 55.53 15.81
N TRP A 569 19.22 55.26 15.00
CA TRP A 569 19.38 54.99 13.57
C TRP A 569 19.93 56.20 12.80
N VAL A 570 19.41 57.41 13.06
CA VAL A 570 19.88 58.68 12.45
C VAL A 570 21.36 58.93 12.75
N ASN A 571 21.82 58.54 13.94
CA ASN A 571 23.21 58.68 14.38
C ASN A 571 24.14 57.56 13.89
N GLY A 572 23.67 56.65 13.03
CA GLY A 572 24.51 55.61 12.44
C GLY A 572 24.20 54.18 12.92
N GLY A 573 23.32 54.03 13.90
CA GLY A 573 22.92 52.75 14.48
C GLY A 573 22.18 51.81 13.51
N SER A 574 22.14 50.52 13.83
CA SER A 574 21.46 49.47 13.04
C SER A 574 21.68 49.55 11.51
N PRO A 575 22.93 49.52 11.02
CA PRO A 575 23.27 49.86 9.62
C PRO A 575 22.73 48.88 8.56
N ARG A 576 22.35 47.66 8.94
CA ARG A 576 21.79 46.64 8.02
C ARG A 576 20.26 46.63 7.98
N LEU A 577 19.60 47.38 8.87
CA LEU A 577 18.16 47.35 8.99
C LEU A 577 17.49 47.90 7.73
N ARG A 578 16.46 47.18 7.28
CA ARG A 578 15.57 47.59 6.20
C ARG A 578 14.12 47.71 6.66
N ILE A 579 13.69 46.91 7.63
CA ILE A 579 12.31 46.89 8.10
C ILE A 579 12.26 46.66 9.61
N LEU A 580 11.59 47.55 10.33
CA LEU A 580 11.16 47.37 11.72
C LEU A 580 9.63 47.43 11.78
N ARG A 581 9.02 46.48 12.49
CA ARG A 581 7.58 46.46 12.77
C ARG A 581 7.35 46.15 14.22
N VAL A 582 6.77 47.08 14.96
CA VAL A 582 6.47 46.90 16.38
C VAL A 582 5.12 47.50 16.75
N PRO A 583 4.37 46.95 17.71
CA PRO A 583 3.20 47.59 18.27
C PRO A 583 3.61 48.79 19.13
N VAL A 584 2.75 49.81 19.18
CA VAL A 584 2.93 50.95 20.10
C VAL A 584 1.79 51.06 21.10
N THR A 585 2.07 51.62 22.27
CA THR A 585 1.09 51.87 23.34
C THR A 585 0.19 53.06 23.02
N GLU A 586 0.76 54.09 22.38
CA GLU A 586 0.07 55.32 21.98
C GLU A 586 0.62 55.84 20.63
N GLN A 587 -0.11 56.78 20.03
CA GLN A 587 0.32 57.53 18.83
C GLN A 587 0.61 59.00 19.20
N ASN A 588 1.50 59.22 20.17
CA ASN A 588 1.93 60.56 20.56
C ASN A 588 2.99 61.10 19.58
N MET A 589 2.52 61.84 18.58
CA MET A 589 3.39 62.40 17.54
C MET A 589 4.40 63.41 18.09
N GLU A 590 4.03 64.20 19.11
CA GLU A 590 4.92 65.22 19.69
C GLU A 590 6.17 64.57 20.32
N GLU A 591 5.95 63.54 21.15
CA GLU A 591 7.00 62.77 21.80
C GLU A 591 7.81 61.93 20.80
N LEU A 592 7.16 61.36 19.79
CA LEU A 592 7.85 60.62 18.74
C LEU A 592 8.80 61.51 17.94
N PHE A 593 8.43 62.76 17.65
CA PHE A 593 9.23 63.68 16.83
C PHE A 593 10.19 64.57 17.61
N GLU A 594 10.19 64.51 18.95
CA GLU A 594 11.04 65.38 19.76
C GLU A 594 12.52 65.27 19.34
N GLY A 595 13.08 66.37 18.80
CA GLY A 595 14.46 66.44 18.31
C GLY A 595 14.74 65.65 17.02
N ILE A 596 13.71 65.32 16.23
CA ILE A 596 13.82 64.63 14.94
C ILE A 596 13.21 65.52 13.84
N ASN A 597 13.98 65.75 12.76
CA ASN A 597 13.47 66.45 11.58
C ASN A 597 12.83 65.45 10.61
N ALA A 598 11.53 65.19 10.78
CA ALA A 598 10.76 64.32 9.90
C ALA A 598 9.85 65.13 8.97
N GLN A 599 9.80 64.77 7.68
CA GLN A 599 8.97 65.44 6.68
C GLN A 599 7.85 64.52 6.22
N TRP A 600 6.63 65.03 6.16
CA TRP A 600 5.49 64.26 5.65
C TRP A 600 5.46 64.28 4.11
N ASN A 601 5.62 63.12 3.48
CA ASN A 601 5.58 62.96 2.03
C ASN A 601 4.29 62.29 1.57
N MET A 602 3.34 63.08 1.04
CA MET A 602 2.03 62.60 0.56
C MET A 602 2.07 61.85 -0.77
N THR A 603 3.19 61.88 -1.49
CA THR A 603 3.31 61.22 -2.81
C THR A 603 3.92 59.82 -2.72
N LYS A 604 4.57 59.50 -1.60
CA LYS A 604 5.26 58.22 -1.40
C LYS A 604 4.26 57.09 -1.26
N LEU A 605 4.44 56.06 -2.08
CA LEU A 605 3.53 54.92 -2.21
C LEU A 605 4.27 53.62 -1.92
N ILE A 606 3.81 52.87 -0.92
CA ILE A 606 4.41 51.61 -0.51
C ILE A 606 3.32 50.53 -0.47
N PHE A 607 3.64 49.35 -1.02
CA PHE A 607 2.81 48.17 -0.93
C PHE A 607 3.21 47.33 0.28
N ILE A 608 2.30 47.18 1.25
CA ILE A 608 2.48 46.31 2.41
C ILE A 608 1.37 45.27 2.38
N ASN A 609 1.73 43.98 2.40
CA ASN A 609 0.77 42.86 2.34
C ASN A 609 -0.23 42.98 1.16
N ARG A 610 0.25 43.40 -0.02
CA ARG A 610 -0.56 43.65 -1.24
C ARG A 610 -1.59 44.78 -1.10
N GLN A 611 -1.57 45.54 -0.01
CA GLN A 611 -2.36 46.75 0.16
C GLN A 611 -1.52 47.99 -0.12
N ARG A 612 -2.17 48.99 -0.73
CA ARG A 612 -1.55 50.25 -1.17
C ARG A 612 -1.67 51.29 -0.06
N TYR A 613 -0.53 51.82 0.37
CA TYR A 613 -0.48 52.90 1.36
C TYR A 613 0.20 54.14 0.76
N ILE A 614 -0.40 55.30 0.98
CA ILE A 614 0.07 56.61 0.49
C ILE A 614 0.28 57.54 1.68
N GLY A 615 1.41 58.22 1.74
CA GLY A 615 1.74 59.14 2.84
C GLY A 615 2.61 58.48 3.91
N PHE A 616 3.85 58.95 4.02
CA PHE A 616 4.85 58.48 4.99
C PHE A 616 5.66 59.64 5.56
N PHE A 617 6.13 59.52 6.79
CA PHE A 617 7.15 60.42 7.33
C PHE A 617 8.52 59.96 6.87
N GLU A 618 9.28 60.87 6.29
CA GLU A 618 10.63 60.65 5.79
C GLU A 618 11.64 61.33 6.71
N ILE A 619 12.69 60.59 7.05
CA ILE A 619 13.84 61.09 7.82
C ILE A 619 15.12 60.80 7.07
N LEU A 620 16.10 61.69 7.21
CA LEU A 620 17.41 61.55 6.59
C LEU A 620 18.46 61.20 7.65
N ARG A 621 19.26 60.19 7.35
CA ARG A 621 20.44 59.81 8.13
C ARG A 621 21.64 60.64 7.67
N ARG A 622 22.60 60.85 8.57
CA ARG A 622 23.79 61.67 8.29
C ARG A 622 24.65 61.15 7.13
N ASP A 623 24.55 59.86 6.80
CA ASP A 623 25.26 59.20 5.69
C ASP A 623 24.49 59.23 4.36
N GLY A 624 23.38 59.98 4.27
CA GLY A 624 22.60 60.16 3.05
C GLY A 624 21.50 59.12 2.81
N ARG A 625 21.39 58.08 3.66
CA ARG A 625 20.25 57.14 3.60
C ARG A 625 18.99 57.79 4.15
N SER A 626 17.84 57.46 3.58
CA SER A 626 16.54 57.87 4.15
C SER A 626 15.79 56.68 4.74
N ALA A 627 14.87 56.97 5.64
CA ALA A 627 13.91 56.00 6.13
C ALA A 627 12.52 56.61 6.16
N ASP A 628 11.55 55.74 5.89
CA ASP A 628 10.13 56.03 5.91
C ASP A 628 9.48 55.36 7.10
N PHE A 629 8.57 56.05 7.76
CA PHE A 629 7.75 55.42 8.78
C PHE A 629 6.33 55.94 8.82
N ARG A 630 5.46 55.09 9.37
CA ARG A 630 4.04 55.37 9.56
C ARG A 630 3.45 54.44 10.60
N PHE A 631 2.39 54.90 11.25
CA PHE A 631 1.49 54.05 12.01
C PHE A 631 0.45 53.37 11.12
N PHE A 632 0.29 52.06 11.30
CA PHE A 632 -0.81 51.27 10.76
C PHE A 632 -1.63 50.72 11.93
N SER A 633 -2.78 51.32 12.21
CA SER A 633 -3.53 51.08 13.45
C SER A 633 -2.58 51.22 14.65
N ASN A 634 -2.35 50.17 15.45
CA ASN A 634 -1.46 50.22 16.61
C ASN A 634 -0.03 49.72 16.33
N THR A 635 0.40 49.68 15.06
CA THR A 635 1.74 49.21 14.66
C THR A 635 2.57 50.36 14.09
N PHE A 636 3.72 50.61 14.70
CA PHE A 636 4.78 51.43 14.13
C PHE A 636 5.55 50.61 13.08
N TRP A 637 5.52 51.09 11.84
CA TRP A 637 6.25 50.52 10.72
C TRP A 637 7.32 51.51 10.28
N PHE A 638 8.55 51.02 10.17
CA PHE A 638 9.71 51.80 9.79
C PHE A 638 10.50 51.02 8.74
N ALA A 639 10.85 51.65 7.63
CA ALA A 639 11.63 51.04 6.57
C ALA A 639 12.71 51.97 6.05
N CYS A 640 13.91 51.42 5.87
CA CYS A 640 15.03 52.14 5.29
C CYS A 640 14.99 52.03 3.77
N THR A 641 15.13 53.15 3.09
CA THR A 641 15.31 53.24 1.65
C THR A 641 16.81 53.42 1.35
N ASN A 642 17.32 52.59 0.45
CA ASN A 642 18.71 52.67 -0.01
C ASN A 642 18.90 53.82 -0.99
#